data_AF-A0A0F4Z0N4-F1
#
_entry.id   AF-A0A0F4Z0N4-F1
#
_cell.length_a   1.000
_cell.length_b   1.000
_cell.length_c   1.000
_cell.angle_alpha   90.00
_cell.angle_beta   90.00
_cell.angle_gamma   90.00
#
_symmetry.space_group_name_H-M   'P 1'
#
loop_
_entity.id
_entity.type
_entity.pdbx_description
1 polymer ?
#
loop_
_entity_poly.entity_id
_entity_poly.type
_entity_poly.pdbx_seq_one_letter_code
_entity_poly.pdbx_strand_id
1 'polypeptide(L)'
;MTPKYKEISAIARKRRDDLLTTAYALPEINEENLPKDLRSYPKESGLFTKEELEILDLDAVEILQRIKDRKLTSVAATKAFCKAAAVAQKLTNCVTEVLFAEGLERAKYLDDYLEKNGTVVGPLHGLPLSLKDNFITAPHPASIGLAVYANEPTEKDALLVTMLRDLGAVFYVKTNVPTAMMMNETNNNIWGETRNPIHKGLSPGGSSGGEGALIAIKASPLGVGTDIGGSIRIPSAFCHLYGLKPSFGRFSTAGGQPGIPGQDFIYSVCGPMSRSLQSVRLFCEAVCSEQAAPWNLDPKIVPIPWRRNVIQPPGRKLKLGLLRHDGRVTPHPPVERALEIVRKVLTDAGHEVFDWAPVDHPAIVDAATEAFAELGSDAIIPQLTEYDEPVFKAIERQFGGDPTKFNPAKLRQMIINRNQLQRDYLDRWTATQKNGELVMDGIISPVAPLAANRLGFAERGLYISYTVVWNLLDYSACTFPVTYASQSIDVKRGAEWQPLSELDKVIQSEYDPEFYDGAPVSLQLVAMEYKCRACLVLNVWASQFRWSHLPDKVVLLISRLDATSARLCQACSFRGSSGCHVQRVPSRPLHHLATHHLSAPSSLLFRYQSENAEIPVFYYSYCSLPFFSTSPAMPPRRRTGQSATARTHQSTLSFGSKSRVTKPSATPVSAKKAKDVDYVIDKSVSETSPDTSVDAQTSVAPPSETSQPHIAEVVVREQAKSELEQPLTEEDKRALQITDADLQKYWRAEEQKRKAPGG
;
A
#
# COMPACT_ATOMS: atom_id res chain seq x y z
N MET A 1 29.30 23.96 -14.87
CA MET A 1 28.40 24.16 -13.71
C MET A 1 27.44 22.98 -13.69
N THR A 2 26.96 22.56 -12.52
CA THR A 2 25.85 21.59 -12.45
C THR A 2 24.62 22.20 -13.15
N PRO A 3 23.95 21.49 -14.08
CA PRO A 3 22.72 21.96 -14.70
C PRO A 3 21.66 22.26 -13.63
N LYS A 4 20.91 23.36 -13.78
CA LYS A 4 19.88 23.73 -12.79
C LYS A 4 18.57 23.00 -13.07
N TYR A 5 17.74 22.82 -12.04
CA TYR A 5 16.55 21.96 -12.09
C TYR A 5 15.63 22.22 -13.30
N LYS A 6 15.53 23.47 -13.78
CA LYS A 6 14.73 23.85 -14.95
C LYS A 6 15.24 23.25 -16.27
N GLU A 7 16.55 23.17 -16.44
CA GLU A 7 17.20 22.57 -17.62
C GLU A 7 17.01 21.05 -17.60
N ILE A 8 17.24 20.44 -16.43
CA ILE A 8 17.00 19.02 -16.15
C ILE A 8 15.53 18.63 -16.40
N SER A 9 14.58 19.43 -15.89
CA SER A 9 13.14 19.29 -16.11
C SER A 9 12.78 19.39 -17.60
N ALA A 10 13.35 20.36 -18.32
CA ALA A 10 13.11 20.53 -19.75
C ALA A 10 13.59 19.31 -20.55
N ILE A 11 14.77 18.75 -20.23
CA ILE A 11 15.29 17.54 -20.86
C ILE A 11 14.41 16.33 -20.56
N ALA A 12 14.04 16.10 -19.29
CA ALA A 12 13.23 14.96 -18.87
C ALA A 12 11.82 15.00 -19.47
N ARG A 13 11.15 16.17 -19.44
CA ARG A 13 9.85 16.38 -20.10
C ARG A 13 9.95 16.21 -21.61
N LYS A 14 11.00 16.73 -22.26
CA LYS A 14 11.18 16.54 -23.70
C LYS A 14 11.34 15.06 -24.07
N ARG A 15 12.14 14.28 -23.32
CA ARG A 15 12.24 12.81 -23.50
C ARG A 15 10.86 12.16 -23.51
N ARG A 16 10.05 12.41 -22.48
CA ARG A 16 8.69 11.87 -22.36
C ARG A 16 7.79 12.32 -23.51
N ASP A 17 7.74 13.62 -23.78
CA ASP A 17 6.78 14.21 -24.70
C ASP A 17 7.12 13.92 -26.18
N ASP A 18 8.41 13.79 -26.51
CA ASP A 18 8.88 13.26 -27.81
C ASP A 18 8.40 11.81 -28.01
N LEU A 19 8.59 10.93 -27.02
CA LEU A 19 8.22 9.51 -27.10
C LEU A 19 6.70 9.32 -27.22
N LEU A 20 5.90 10.09 -26.46
CA LEU A 20 4.44 10.07 -26.58
C LEU A 20 3.96 10.54 -27.95
N THR A 21 4.52 11.65 -28.46
CA THR A 21 4.13 12.23 -29.76
C THR A 21 4.53 11.32 -30.92
N THR A 22 5.70 10.66 -30.82
CA THR A 22 6.18 9.68 -31.80
C THR A 22 5.30 8.45 -31.87
N ALA A 23 4.77 7.97 -30.73
CA ALA A 23 3.88 6.82 -30.68
C ALA A 23 2.43 7.15 -31.06
N TYR A 24 1.92 8.30 -30.62
CA TYR A 24 0.54 8.74 -30.84
C TYR A 24 0.46 10.25 -31.08
N ALA A 25 0.26 10.64 -32.33
CA ALA A 25 -0.01 12.03 -32.73
C ALA A 25 -1.43 12.46 -32.28
N LEU A 26 -1.59 12.76 -31.00
CA LEU A 26 -2.85 13.22 -30.41
C LEU A 26 -3.10 14.71 -30.71
N PRO A 27 -4.35 15.12 -31.00
CA PRO A 27 -4.68 16.53 -31.21
C PRO A 27 -4.44 17.37 -29.95
N GLU A 28 -4.42 18.69 -30.12
CA GLU A 28 -4.40 19.61 -28.99
C GLU A 28 -5.76 19.67 -28.28
N ILE A 29 -5.70 19.74 -26.95
CA ILE A 29 -6.87 19.68 -26.08
C ILE A 29 -7.11 21.07 -25.51
N ASN A 30 -8.21 21.74 -25.91
CA ASN A 30 -8.58 23.00 -25.26
C ASN A 30 -9.11 22.71 -23.83
N GLU A 31 -8.36 23.20 -22.84
CA GLU A 31 -8.68 23.11 -21.42
C GLU A 31 -10.05 23.71 -21.06
N GLU A 32 -10.46 24.79 -21.74
CA GLU A 32 -11.76 25.45 -21.52
C GLU A 32 -12.94 24.52 -21.85
N ASN A 33 -12.75 23.65 -22.86
CA ASN A 33 -13.76 22.70 -23.33
C ASN A 33 -13.75 21.39 -22.52
N LEU A 34 -12.79 21.16 -21.62
CA LEU A 34 -12.72 19.91 -20.85
C LEU A 34 -13.78 19.84 -19.74
N PRO A 35 -14.56 18.75 -19.64
CA PRO A 35 -15.57 18.55 -18.60
C PRO A 35 -14.97 18.47 -17.19
N LYS A 36 -15.83 18.57 -16.17
CA LYS A 36 -15.44 18.43 -14.76
C LYS A 36 -14.83 17.05 -14.48
N ASP A 37 -15.49 15.99 -14.96
CA ASP A 37 -15.01 14.60 -14.94
C ASP A 37 -14.38 14.26 -16.30
N LEU A 38 -13.07 14.02 -16.32
CA LEU A 38 -12.27 13.71 -17.50
C LEU A 38 -12.40 12.24 -17.94
N ARG A 39 -13.02 11.36 -17.13
CA ARG A 39 -13.15 9.93 -17.45
C ARG A 39 -14.07 9.63 -18.64
N SER A 40 -14.90 10.59 -19.03
CA SER A 40 -15.75 10.48 -20.23
C SER A 40 -14.95 10.69 -21.53
N TYR A 41 -13.86 11.47 -21.47
CA TYR A 41 -13.11 11.93 -22.65
C TYR A 41 -12.62 10.81 -23.57
N PRO A 42 -12.08 9.66 -23.11
CA PRO A 42 -11.71 8.57 -24.01
C PRO A 42 -12.88 8.05 -24.87
N LYS A 43 -14.10 8.04 -24.32
CA LYS A 43 -15.32 7.59 -25.01
C LYS A 43 -15.93 8.68 -25.91
N GLU A 44 -15.79 9.94 -25.53
CA GLU A 44 -16.47 11.09 -26.18
C GLU A 44 -15.61 11.78 -27.25
N SER A 45 -14.28 11.70 -27.14
CA SER A 45 -13.33 12.38 -28.04
C SER A 45 -13.24 11.78 -29.46
N GLY A 46 -13.80 10.60 -29.70
CA GLY A 46 -13.67 9.88 -30.97
C GLY A 46 -12.26 9.35 -31.28
N LEU A 47 -11.30 9.48 -30.35
CA LEU A 47 -9.91 9.06 -30.55
C LEU A 47 -9.72 7.54 -30.56
N PHE A 48 -10.64 6.79 -29.94
CA PHE A 48 -10.53 5.35 -29.73
C PHE A 48 -11.54 4.57 -30.58
N THR A 49 -11.13 3.38 -31.05
CA THR A 49 -12.07 2.44 -31.67
C THR A 49 -12.95 1.78 -30.61
N LYS A 50 -14.05 1.15 -31.05
CA LYS A 50 -14.95 0.41 -30.16
C LYS A 50 -14.23 -0.74 -29.44
N GLU A 51 -13.31 -1.40 -30.14
CA GLU A 51 -12.51 -2.52 -29.66
C GLU A 51 -11.48 -2.06 -28.63
N GLU A 52 -10.83 -0.91 -28.84
CA GLU A 52 -9.95 -0.31 -27.84
C GLU A 52 -10.72 0.07 -26.57
N LEU A 53 -11.90 0.70 -26.69
CA LEU A 53 -12.75 1.01 -25.54
C LEU A 53 -13.22 -0.25 -24.78
N GLU A 54 -13.59 -1.30 -25.50
CA GLU A 54 -13.96 -2.59 -24.90
C GLU A 54 -12.79 -3.27 -24.18
N ILE A 55 -11.54 -3.05 -24.59
CA ILE A 55 -10.33 -3.52 -23.89
C ILE A 55 -10.08 -2.69 -22.61
N LEU A 56 -10.20 -1.37 -22.67
CA LEU A 56 -9.95 -0.47 -21.53
C LEU A 56 -10.98 -0.63 -20.40
N ASP A 57 -12.21 -1.06 -20.72
CA ASP A 57 -13.26 -1.34 -19.73
C ASP A 57 -12.99 -2.59 -18.88
N LEU A 58 -12.23 -3.57 -19.40
CA LEU A 58 -11.90 -4.84 -18.71
C LEU A 58 -11.10 -4.62 -17.41
N ASP A 59 -11.19 -5.59 -16.50
CA ASP A 59 -10.26 -5.69 -15.37
C ASP A 59 -9.08 -6.64 -15.70
N ALA A 60 -8.05 -6.66 -14.85
CA ALA A 60 -6.84 -7.45 -15.11
C ALA A 60 -7.11 -8.96 -15.19
N VAL A 61 -8.12 -9.47 -14.48
CA VAL A 61 -8.49 -10.90 -14.49
C VAL A 61 -9.20 -11.26 -15.80
N GLU A 62 -10.08 -10.38 -16.30
CA GLU A 62 -10.70 -10.55 -17.61
C GLU A 62 -9.70 -10.45 -18.77
N ILE A 63 -8.75 -9.51 -18.72
CA ILE A 63 -7.67 -9.38 -19.71
C ILE A 63 -6.87 -10.69 -19.77
N LEU A 64 -6.39 -11.18 -18.62
CA LEU A 64 -5.60 -12.41 -18.54
C LEU A 64 -6.37 -13.64 -19.02
N GLN A 65 -7.65 -13.77 -18.68
CA GLN A 65 -8.47 -14.88 -19.16
C GLN A 65 -8.69 -14.81 -20.69
N ARG A 66 -8.92 -13.62 -21.26
CA ARG A 66 -9.06 -13.46 -22.71
C ARG A 66 -7.75 -13.71 -23.47
N ILE A 67 -6.60 -13.34 -22.89
CA ILE A 67 -5.27 -13.66 -23.45
C ILE A 67 -5.03 -15.17 -23.41
N LYS A 68 -5.22 -15.82 -22.26
CA LYS A 68 -5.10 -17.28 -22.11
C LYS A 68 -6.03 -18.05 -23.05
N ASP A 69 -7.24 -17.56 -23.27
CA ASP A 69 -8.22 -18.13 -24.20
C ASP A 69 -7.94 -17.82 -25.69
N ARG A 70 -6.86 -17.07 -26.00
CA ARG A 70 -6.52 -16.54 -27.34
C ARG A 70 -7.64 -15.70 -28.00
N LYS A 71 -8.49 -15.06 -27.17
CA LYS A 71 -9.58 -14.14 -27.57
C LYS A 71 -9.16 -12.66 -27.61
N LEU A 72 -7.99 -12.37 -27.05
CA LEU A 72 -7.30 -11.08 -27.04
C LEU A 72 -5.80 -11.40 -27.12
N THR A 73 -4.99 -10.59 -27.80
CA THR A 73 -3.53 -10.72 -27.75
C THR A 73 -2.96 -9.72 -26.75
N SER A 74 -1.83 -10.05 -26.12
CA SER A 74 -1.09 -9.14 -25.26
C SER A 74 -0.70 -7.87 -26.02
N VAL A 75 -0.27 -7.99 -27.28
CA VAL A 75 0.03 -6.82 -28.14
C VAL A 75 -1.20 -5.93 -28.34
N ALA A 76 -2.40 -6.50 -28.56
CA ALA A 76 -3.62 -5.70 -28.70
C ALA A 76 -4.02 -5.02 -27.39
N ALA A 77 -3.91 -5.71 -26.25
CA ALA A 77 -4.13 -5.14 -24.93
C ALA A 77 -3.16 -3.96 -24.68
N THR A 78 -1.86 -4.21 -24.78
CA THR A 78 -0.81 -3.21 -24.55
C THR A 78 -0.97 -1.99 -25.46
N LYS A 79 -1.28 -2.16 -26.76
CA LYS A 79 -1.54 -1.02 -27.67
C LYS A 79 -2.69 -0.11 -27.21
N ALA A 80 -3.78 -0.68 -26.70
CA ALA A 80 -4.90 0.11 -26.19
C ALA A 80 -4.49 0.91 -24.94
N PHE A 81 -3.79 0.28 -23.99
CA PHE A 81 -3.33 0.94 -22.76
C PHE A 81 -2.23 1.98 -23.00
N CYS A 82 -1.29 1.76 -23.94
CA CYS A 82 -0.32 2.78 -24.34
C CYS A 82 -1.01 4.04 -24.91
N LYS A 83 -1.99 3.86 -25.81
CA LYS A 83 -2.79 4.96 -26.37
C LYS A 83 -3.59 5.69 -25.29
N ALA A 84 -4.19 4.94 -24.37
CA ALA A 84 -4.91 5.49 -23.23
C ALA A 84 -3.99 6.28 -22.29
N ALA A 85 -2.75 5.83 -22.07
CA ALA A 85 -1.77 6.54 -21.25
C ALA A 85 -1.30 7.84 -21.91
N ALA A 86 -1.14 7.89 -23.24
CA ALA A 86 -0.83 9.14 -23.95
C ALA A 86 -1.97 10.18 -23.80
N VAL A 87 -3.23 9.75 -23.90
CA VAL A 87 -4.40 10.62 -23.67
C VAL A 87 -4.51 11.02 -22.20
N ALA A 88 -4.32 10.09 -21.26
CA ALA A 88 -4.28 10.36 -19.83
C ALA A 88 -3.20 11.36 -19.45
N GLN A 89 -2.03 11.31 -20.10
CA GLN A 89 -0.95 12.27 -19.91
C GLN A 89 -1.36 13.69 -20.33
N LYS A 90 -1.90 13.89 -21.54
CA LYS A 90 -2.43 15.22 -21.94
C LYS A 90 -3.56 15.70 -21.02
N LEU A 91 -4.40 14.80 -20.50
CA LEU A 91 -5.52 15.16 -19.64
C LEU A 91 -5.16 15.41 -18.17
N THR A 92 -4.14 14.73 -17.62
CA THR A 92 -3.89 14.72 -16.15
C THR A 92 -2.45 14.93 -15.72
N ASN A 93 -1.47 14.90 -16.64
CA ASN A 93 -0.03 14.92 -16.35
C ASN A 93 0.42 13.81 -15.37
N CYS A 94 -0.01 12.56 -15.61
CA CYS A 94 0.23 11.40 -14.74
C CYS A 94 1.47 10.55 -15.08
N VAL A 95 2.17 10.78 -16.19
CA VAL A 95 3.27 9.94 -16.70
C VAL A 95 4.64 10.63 -16.53
N THR A 96 5.66 9.84 -16.15
CA THR A 96 7.08 10.24 -16.12
C THR A 96 7.82 9.63 -17.31
N GLU A 97 8.01 8.31 -17.32
CA GLU A 97 8.73 7.59 -18.39
C GLU A 97 7.79 6.76 -19.28
N VAL A 98 8.21 6.53 -20.52
CA VAL A 98 7.39 5.94 -21.60
C VAL A 98 8.06 4.66 -22.10
N LEU A 99 7.57 3.51 -21.64
CA LEU A 99 8.13 2.18 -21.89
C LEU A 99 7.36 1.47 -23.04
N PHE A 100 6.78 2.24 -23.98
CA PHE A 100 5.88 1.68 -25.01
C PHE A 100 6.55 0.68 -25.95
N ALA A 101 7.81 0.91 -26.35
CA ALA A 101 8.50 0.05 -27.31
C ALA A 101 8.82 -1.33 -26.71
N GLU A 102 9.53 -1.35 -25.58
CA GLU A 102 9.84 -2.56 -24.81
C GLU A 102 8.59 -3.28 -24.30
N GLY A 103 7.54 -2.54 -23.92
CA GLY A 103 6.25 -3.11 -23.54
C GLY A 103 5.59 -3.87 -24.69
N LEU A 104 5.62 -3.30 -25.90
CA LEU A 104 5.08 -3.96 -27.09
C LEU A 104 5.95 -5.15 -27.56
N GLU A 105 7.27 -5.08 -27.40
CA GLU A 105 8.17 -6.21 -27.62
C GLU A 105 7.91 -7.35 -26.62
N ARG A 106 7.84 -7.04 -25.31
CA ARG A 106 7.51 -8.01 -24.27
C ARG A 106 6.13 -8.62 -24.49
N ALA A 107 5.14 -7.83 -24.86
CA ALA A 107 3.81 -8.30 -25.23
C ALA A 107 3.86 -9.29 -26.41
N LYS A 108 4.60 -8.98 -27.47
CA LYS A 108 4.78 -9.88 -28.62
C LYS A 108 5.48 -11.18 -28.23
N TYR A 109 6.55 -11.11 -27.43
CA TYR A 109 7.21 -12.31 -26.92
C TYR A 109 6.25 -13.23 -26.16
N LEU A 110 5.33 -12.66 -25.37
CA LEU A 110 4.35 -13.42 -24.59
C LEU A 110 3.28 -14.06 -25.49
N ASP A 111 2.77 -13.34 -26.49
CA ASP A 111 1.87 -13.90 -27.51
C ASP A 111 2.55 -15.05 -28.30
N ASP A 112 3.79 -14.84 -28.77
CA ASP A 112 4.57 -15.86 -29.49
C ASP A 112 4.86 -17.10 -28.59
N TYR A 113 5.10 -16.89 -27.29
CA TYR A 113 5.27 -17.96 -26.32
C TYR A 113 3.98 -18.77 -26.12
N LEU A 114 2.84 -18.10 -25.96
CA LEU A 114 1.55 -18.77 -25.75
C LEU A 114 1.11 -19.55 -26.98
N GLU A 115 1.39 -19.04 -28.18
CA GLU A 115 1.13 -19.76 -29.42
C GLU A 115 2.01 -21.02 -29.51
N LYS A 116 3.33 -20.87 -29.33
CA LYS A 116 4.31 -21.96 -29.45
C LYS A 116 4.16 -23.07 -28.41
N ASN A 117 3.90 -22.72 -27.15
CA ASN A 117 3.95 -23.67 -26.03
C ASN A 117 2.56 -24.12 -25.55
N GLY A 118 1.48 -23.44 -25.96
CA GLY A 118 0.11 -23.73 -25.50
C GLY A 118 -0.16 -23.36 -24.03
N THR A 119 0.82 -22.78 -23.33
CA THR A 119 0.79 -22.45 -21.91
C THR A 119 1.22 -21.01 -21.66
N VAL A 120 0.82 -20.47 -20.50
CA VAL A 120 1.24 -19.14 -20.04
C VAL A 120 2.52 -19.23 -19.20
N VAL A 121 3.39 -18.24 -19.31
CA VAL A 121 4.64 -18.12 -18.52
C VAL A 121 4.37 -18.04 -17.01
N GLY A 122 3.28 -17.37 -16.62
CA GLY A 122 2.93 -17.13 -15.23
C GLY A 122 1.55 -16.48 -15.07
N PRO A 123 1.13 -16.19 -13.82
CA PRO A 123 -0.20 -15.69 -13.51
C PRO A 123 -0.49 -14.25 -13.99
N LEU A 124 0.52 -13.51 -14.47
CA LEU A 124 0.38 -12.16 -15.01
C LEU A 124 0.70 -12.08 -16.52
N HIS A 125 0.83 -13.25 -17.18
CA HIS A 125 1.23 -13.38 -18.58
C HIS A 125 0.41 -12.49 -19.54
N GLY A 126 1.08 -11.47 -20.07
CA GLY A 126 0.56 -10.57 -21.10
C GLY A 126 -0.22 -9.37 -20.57
N LEU A 127 -0.32 -9.20 -19.24
CA LEU A 127 -1.05 -8.09 -18.60
C LEU A 127 -0.25 -6.78 -18.64
N PRO A 128 -0.79 -5.68 -19.22
CA PRO A 128 -0.24 -4.35 -19.08
C PRO A 128 -0.36 -3.86 -17.63
N LEU A 129 0.74 -3.39 -17.06
CA LEU A 129 0.85 -2.97 -15.66
C LEU A 129 1.62 -1.65 -15.53
N SER A 130 1.10 -0.71 -14.73
CA SER A 130 1.74 0.58 -14.46
C SER A 130 2.56 0.57 -13.16
N LEU A 131 3.67 1.33 -13.15
CA LEU A 131 4.57 1.41 -12.01
C LEU A 131 4.76 2.87 -11.57
N LYS A 132 4.62 3.13 -10.28
CA LYS A 132 5.04 4.40 -9.67
C LYS A 132 6.51 4.69 -9.96
N ASP A 133 6.87 5.94 -10.17
CA ASP A 133 8.21 6.35 -10.61
C ASP A 133 9.39 5.85 -9.74
N ASN A 134 9.15 5.50 -8.47
CA ASN A 134 10.18 4.98 -7.58
C ASN A 134 10.59 3.51 -7.84
N PHE A 135 9.86 2.78 -8.68
CA PHE A 135 10.27 1.42 -9.08
C PHE A 135 11.28 1.53 -10.21
N ILE A 136 12.50 1.07 -9.96
CA ILE A 136 13.57 1.07 -10.96
C ILE A 136 13.26 0.03 -12.03
N THR A 137 13.28 0.47 -13.29
CA THR A 137 13.04 -0.31 -14.50
C THR A 137 14.15 0.01 -15.49
N ALA A 138 15.21 -0.78 -15.52
CA ALA A 138 16.41 -0.45 -16.31
C ALA A 138 16.09 -0.44 -17.83
N PRO A 139 16.57 0.55 -18.61
CA PRO A 139 17.55 1.58 -18.26
C PRO A 139 16.95 2.91 -17.74
N HIS A 140 15.63 3.00 -17.54
CA HIS A 140 14.93 4.28 -17.35
C HIS A 140 15.25 4.96 -16.01
N PRO A 141 15.28 6.31 -15.96
CA PRO A 141 15.44 7.05 -14.70
C PRO A 141 14.33 6.78 -13.69
N ALA A 142 14.62 7.00 -12.41
CA ALA A 142 13.65 6.98 -11.31
C ALA A 142 13.76 8.29 -10.54
N SER A 143 13.16 9.36 -11.06
CA SER A 143 13.41 10.72 -10.59
C SER A 143 12.93 10.98 -9.16
N ILE A 144 11.90 10.24 -8.73
CA ILE A 144 11.16 10.45 -7.48
C ILE A 144 10.74 11.91 -7.23
N GLY A 145 10.58 12.68 -8.32
CA GLY A 145 10.25 14.11 -8.30
C GLY A 145 11.41 15.04 -7.90
N LEU A 146 12.67 14.63 -8.13
CA LEU A 146 13.90 15.40 -7.83
C LEU A 146 14.80 15.55 -9.06
N ALA A 147 15.48 16.69 -9.17
CA ALA A 147 16.39 16.99 -10.27
C ALA A 147 17.55 15.98 -10.42
N VAL A 148 18.20 15.63 -9.31
CA VAL A 148 19.38 14.76 -9.24
C VAL A 148 19.20 13.36 -9.84
N TYR A 149 17.96 12.89 -10.00
CA TYR A 149 17.63 11.56 -10.54
C TYR A 149 16.81 11.60 -11.83
N ALA A 150 16.53 12.79 -12.40
CA ALA A 150 15.53 12.96 -13.47
C ALA A 150 16.00 12.54 -14.87
N ASN A 151 17.31 12.48 -15.11
CA ASN A 151 17.90 12.06 -16.38
C ASN A 151 18.95 10.95 -16.21
N GLU A 152 19.19 10.49 -14.98
CA GLU A 152 20.19 9.47 -14.68
C GLU A 152 19.63 8.08 -15.03
N PRO A 153 20.27 7.34 -15.96
CA PRO A 153 19.84 5.99 -16.31
C PRO A 153 20.10 5.01 -15.15
N THR A 154 19.38 3.89 -15.15
CA THR A 154 19.47 2.88 -14.09
C THR A 154 19.99 1.55 -14.62
N GLU A 155 20.87 0.87 -13.88
CA GLU A 155 21.56 -0.34 -14.38
C GLU A 155 20.81 -1.65 -14.11
N LYS A 156 19.95 -1.68 -13.08
CA LYS A 156 19.31 -2.91 -12.61
C LYS A 156 17.92 -2.63 -12.03
N ASP A 157 16.95 -3.45 -12.42
CA ASP A 157 15.58 -3.41 -11.91
C ASP A 157 15.47 -3.55 -10.39
N ALA A 158 14.43 -2.94 -9.82
CA ALA A 158 13.94 -3.28 -8.49
C ALA A 158 13.46 -4.74 -8.45
N LEU A 159 13.66 -5.46 -7.34
CA LEU A 159 13.37 -6.90 -7.28
C LEU A 159 11.90 -7.24 -7.63
N LEU A 160 10.96 -6.41 -7.18
CA LEU A 160 9.54 -6.57 -7.51
C LEU A 160 9.26 -6.39 -9.02
N VAL A 161 10.02 -5.56 -9.73
CA VAL A 161 9.91 -5.39 -11.19
C VAL A 161 10.38 -6.65 -11.90
N THR A 162 11.52 -7.22 -11.50
CA THR A 162 11.99 -8.53 -12.01
C THR A 162 10.92 -9.61 -11.78
N MET A 163 10.47 -9.79 -10.54
CA MET A 163 9.43 -10.77 -10.19
C MET A 163 8.15 -10.61 -11.02
N LEU A 164 7.65 -9.39 -11.20
CA LEU A 164 6.44 -9.15 -11.97
C LEU A 164 6.64 -9.44 -13.46
N ARG A 165 7.82 -9.13 -14.02
CA ARG A 165 8.17 -9.47 -15.39
C ARG A 165 8.24 -10.99 -15.59
N ASP A 166 8.83 -11.72 -14.64
CA ASP A 166 8.95 -13.18 -14.65
C ASP A 166 7.60 -13.89 -14.50
N LEU A 167 6.71 -13.36 -13.66
CA LEU A 167 5.31 -13.78 -13.58
C LEU A 167 4.49 -13.44 -14.84
N GLY A 168 5.09 -12.70 -15.78
CA GLY A 168 4.62 -12.51 -17.15
C GLY A 168 4.06 -11.11 -17.47
N ALA A 169 4.20 -10.13 -16.58
CA ALA A 169 3.66 -8.78 -16.79
C ALA A 169 4.36 -8.01 -17.92
N VAL A 170 3.67 -6.98 -18.41
CA VAL A 170 4.13 -6.03 -19.43
C VAL A 170 4.13 -4.62 -18.84
N PHE A 171 5.30 -4.00 -18.68
CA PHE A 171 5.40 -2.59 -18.29
C PHE A 171 5.38 -1.70 -19.53
N TYR A 172 4.79 -0.51 -19.42
CA TYR A 172 4.62 0.40 -20.56
C TYR A 172 4.63 1.90 -20.18
N VAL A 173 4.46 2.25 -18.91
CA VAL A 173 4.67 3.61 -18.37
C VAL A 173 5.16 3.58 -16.93
N LYS A 174 5.85 4.65 -16.54
CA LYS A 174 6.05 5.02 -15.14
C LYS A 174 5.20 6.25 -14.78
N THR A 175 4.75 6.35 -13.53
CA THR A 175 3.75 7.36 -13.14
C THR A 175 4.19 8.35 -12.06
N ASN A 176 3.70 9.58 -12.18
CA ASN A 176 4.18 10.77 -11.46
C ASN A 176 3.96 10.72 -9.94
N VAL A 177 4.87 11.37 -9.23
CA VAL A 177 4.96 11.43 -7.76
C VAL A 177 5.29 12.86 -7.31
N PRO A 178 4.95 13.28 -6.09
CA PRO A 178 5.47 14.53 -5.54
C PRO A 178 6.97 14.46 -5.26
N THR A 179 7.59 15.63 -5.08
CA THR A 179 9.01 15.78 -4.69
C THR A 179 9.40 14.85 -3.53
N ALA A 180 10.46 14.07 -3.73
CA ALA A 180 10.96 13.01 -2.85
C ALA A 180 9.91 11.96 -2.41
N MET A 181 8.74 11.90 -3.06
CA MET A 181 7.54 11.17 -2.64
C MET A 181 6.91 11.63 -1.30
N MET A 182 7.23 12.83 -0.79
CA MET A 182 6.89 13.25 0.58
C MET A 182 5.76 14.30 0.66
N MET A 183 4.68 14.14 -0.13
CA MET A 183 3.45 14.93 -0.02
C MET A 183 2.19 14.08 -0.24
N ASN A 184 1.04 14.54 0.27
CA ASN A 184 -0.28 13.90 0.09
C ASN A 184 -1.06 14.39 -1.16
N GLU A 185 -0.34 15.09 -2.03
CA GLU A 185 -0.70 15.63 -3.35
C GLU A 185 0.45 15.25 -4.31
N THR A 186 0.22 15.21 -5.63
CA THR A 186 1.24 14.84 -6.62
C THR A 186 1.65 16.06 -7.43
N ASN A 187 2.69 16.75 -6.96
CA ASN A 187 3.30 17.91 -7.62
C ASN A 187 4.81 17.95 -7.31
N ASN A 188 5.64 18.26 -8.30
CA ASN A 188 7.10 18.36 -8.20
C ASN A 188 7.64 19.29 -9.31
N ASN A 189 8.85 19.83 -9.16
CA ASN A 189 9.36 20.81 -10.12
C ASN A 189 9.82 20.21 -11.46
N ILE A 190 9.98 18.88 -11.55
CA ILE A 190 10.51 18.18 -12.73
C ILE A 190 9.39 17.88 -13.74
N TRP A 191 8.35 17.19 -13.27
CA TRP A 191 7.20 16.74 -14.06
C TRP A 191 5.99 17.66 -13.92
N GLY A 192 5.88 18.41 -12.82
CA GLY A 192 4.74 19.28 -12.50
C GLY A 192 3.59 18.58 -11.77
N GLU A 193 2.51 19.31 -11.59
CA GLU A 193 1.28 18.85 -10.92
C GLU A 193 0.53 17.79 -11.75
N THR A 194 0.06 16.74 -11.09
CA THR A 194 -0.92 15.79 -11.64
C THR A 194 -2.30 16.13 -11.07
N ARG A 195 -3.34 16.11 -11.90
CA ARG A 195 -4.73 16.38 -11.47
C ARG A 195 -5.63 15.15 -11.52
N ASN A 196 -6.71 15.19 -10.75
CA ASN A 196 -7.66 14.09 -10.61
C ASN A 196 -8.57 13.95 -11.85
N PRO A 197 -8.69 12.77 -12.47
CA PRO A 197 -9.56 12.58 -13.62
C PRO A 197 -11.05 12.61 -13.26
N ILE A 198 -11.44 12.32 -12.01
CA ILE A 198 -12.85 12.35 -11.59
C ILE A 198 -13.37 13.78 -11.45
N HIS A 199 -12.48 14.72 -11.14
CA HIS A 199 -12.78 16.13 -10.96
C HIS A 199 -11.52 16.95 -11.25
N LYS A 200 -11.43 17.62 -12.40
CA LYS A 200 -10.18 18.25 -12.87
C LYS A 200 -9.57 19.33 -11.96
N GLY A 201 -10.37 19.93 -11.07
CA GLY A 201 -9.90 20.85 -10.02
C GLY A 201 -9.49 20.22 -8.67
N LEU A 202 -9.51 18.89 -8.54
CA LEU A 202 -9.06 18.16 -7.36
C LEU A 202 -7.69 17.51 -7.61
N SER A 203 -6.97 17.27 -6.53
CA SER A 203 -5.76 16.47 -6.46
C SER A 203 -6.07 14.99 -6.63
N PRO A 204 -5.24 14.19 -7.33
CA PRO A 204 -5.31 12.73 -7.34
C PRO A 204 -4.73 12.14 -6.05
N GLY A 205 -4.35 12.98 -5.09
CA GLY A 205 -3.67 12.57 -3.87
C GLY A 205 -2.17 12.36 -4.10
N GLY A 206 -1.51 11.81 -3.08
CA GLY A 206 -0.08 11.54 -3.13
C GLY A 206 0.33 10.54 -2.04
N SER A 207 1.50 9.91 -2.17
CA SER A 207 2.51 10.14 -3.21
C SER A 207 2.42 9.23 -4.45
N SER A 208 1.41 8.37 -4.58
CA SER A 208 1.16 7.54 -5.79
C SER A 208 0.03 8.11 -6.67
N GLY A 209 -0.07 9.44 -6.81
CA GLY A 209 -1.19 10.09 -7.52
C GLY A 209 -1.15 9.88 -9.04
N GLY A 210 0.02 9.66 -9.63
CA GLY A 210 0.15 9.24 -11.03
C GLY A 210 -0.59 7.92 -11.31
N GLU A 211 -0.33 6.87 -10.51
CA GLU A 211 -1.09 5.60 -10.55
C GLU A 211 -2.59 5.86 -10.36
N GLY A 212 -2.96 6.67 -9.35
CA GLY A 212 -4.34 7.02 -9.06
C GLY A 212 -5.07 7.61 -10.28
N ALA A 213 -4.47 8.61 -10.91
CA ALA A 213 -5.03 9.26 -12.10
C ALA A 213 -5.08 8.31 -13.31
N LEU A 214 -3.99 7.60 -13.61
CA LEU A 214 -3.89 6.70 -14.76
C LEU A 214 -4.91 5.56 -14.70
N ILE A 215 -5.06 4.92 -13.54
CA ILE A 215 -6.00 3.80 -13.34
C ILE A 215 -7.46 4.29 -13.37
N ALA A 216 -7.76 5.47 -12.79
CA ALA A 216 -9.12 5.98 -12.73
C ALA A 216 -9.67 6.47 -14.08
N ILE A 217 -8.81 6.91 -15.00
CA ILE A 217 -9.17 7.17 -16.41
C ILE A 217 -9.10 5.91 -17.29
N LYS A 218 -8.97 4.72 -16.67
CA LYS A 218 -8.87 3.40 -17.32
C LYS A 218 -7.63 3.21 -18.21
N ALA A 219 -6.63 4.07 -18.10
CA ALA A 219 -5.37 3.96 -18.82
C ALA A 219 -4.38 2.96 -18.20
N SER A 220 -4.78 2.27 -17.12
CA SER A 220 -4.13 1.08 -16.56
C SER A 220 -5.18 0.16 -15.89
N PRO A 221 -5.10 -1.18 -16.02
CA PRO A 221 -6.01 -2.11 -15.35
C PRO A 221 -5.53 -2.47 -13.92
N LEU A 222 -4.23 -2.39 -13.66
CA LEU A 222 -3.56 -2.74 -12.40
C LEU A 222 -2.22 -1.99 -12.35
N GLY A 223 -1.93 -1.38 -11.22
CA GLY A 223 -0.67 -0.68 -10.99
C GLY A 223 -0.11 -0.88 -9.59
N VAL A 224 1.12 -0.42 -9.37
CA VAL A 224 1.83 -0.59 -8.09
C VAL A 224 2.30 0.75 -7.54
N GLY A 225 1.89 1.05 -6.31
CA GLY A 225 2.32 2.23 -5.55
C GLY A 225 3.21 1.87 -4.35
N THR A 226 3.56 2.89 -3.57
CA THR A 226 4.27 2.77 -2.28
C THR A 226 3.62 3.63 -1.20
N ASP A 227 3.70 3.21 0.06
CA ASP A 227 2.98 3.78 1.21
C ASP A 227 3.83 3.74 2.49
N ILE A 228 4.27 4.91 2.95
CA ILE A 228 4.93 5.14 4.25
C ILE A 228 4.06 5.97 5.22
N GLY A 229 3.03 6.66 4.72
CA GLY A 229 2.13 7.50 5.52
C GLY A 229 0.72 7.66 4.93
N GLY A 230 0.32 6.82 3.98
CA GLY A 230 -0.94 6.95 3.23
C GLY A 230 -0.80 6.85 1.71
N SER A 231 0.42 6.78 1.18
CA SER A 231 0.69 7.05 -0.23
C SER A 231 0.16 6.04 -1.27
N ILE A 232 -0.36 4.86 -0.89
CA ILE A 232 -1.23 4.04 -1.77
C ILE A 232 -2.69 4.44 -1.54
N ARG A 233 -3.07 4.52 -0.26
CA ARG A 233 -4.47 4.62 0.18
C ARG A 233 -5.12 5.95 -0.16
N ILE A 234 -4.39 7.07 -0.04
CA ILE A 234 -4.87 8.43 -0.36
C ILE A 234 -5.16 8.55 -1.86
N PRO A 235 -4.22 8.19 -2.78
CA PRO A 235 -4.55 8.13 -4.21
C PRO A 235 -5.69 7.17 -4.55
N SER A 236 -5.74 5.98 -3.96
CA SER A 236 -6.88 5.08 -4.16
C SER A 236 -8.19 5.71 -3.68
N ALA A 237 -8.19 6.48 -2.58
CA ALA A 237 -9.41 7.10 -2.09
C ALA A 237 -9.88 8.24 -2.99
N PHE A 238 -8.95 9.14 -3.32
CA PHE A 238 -9.22 10.35 -4.11
C PHE A 238 -9.50 10.01 -5.58
N CYS A 239 -9.04 8.86 -6.09
CA CYS A 239 -9.33 8.40 -7.46
C CYS A 239 -10.34 7.23 -7.51
N HIS A 240 -11.05 6.94 -6.41
CA HIS A 240 -12.15 5.97 -6.32
C HIS A 240 -11.76 4.52 -6.73
N LEU A 241 -10.60 4.08 -6.27
CA LEU A 241 -9.99 2.77 -6.56
C LEU A 241 -9.93 1.87 -5.33
N TYR A 242 -9.72 0.58 -5.56
CA TYR A 242 -9.18 -0.30 -4.54
C TYR A 242 -7.67 -0.12 -4.46
N GLY A 243 -7.11 -0.16 -3.25
CA GLY A 243 -5.67 -0.18 -3.04
C GLY A 243 -5.31 -0.83 -1.71
N LEU A 244 -4.17 -1.52 -1.64
CA LEU A 244 -3.74 -2.24 -0.43
C LEU A 244 -2.39 -1.74 0.05
N LYS A 245 -2.35 -1.16 1.27
CA LYS A 245 -1.14 -1.18 2.10
C LYS A 245 -1.08 -2.53 2.82
N PRO A 246 -0.13 -3.43 2.50
CA PRO A 246 0.11 -4.61 3.33
C PRO A 246 0.84 -4.20 4.63
N SER A 247 1.09 -5.16 5.52
CA SER A 247 2.20 -5.01 6.48
C SER A 247 3.56 -5.09 5.76
N PHE A 248 4.60 -4.64 6.44
CA PHE A 248 5.99 -4.77 6.03
C PHE A 248 6.40 -6.23 5.82
N GLY A 249 7.48 -6.44 5.06
CA GLY A 249 7.96 -7.77 4.69
C GLY A 249 6.97 -8.63 3.88
N ARG A 250 5.89 -8.04 3.34
CA ARG A 250 4.91 -8.77 2.50
C ARG A 250 5.28 -8.81 1.02
N PHE A 251 5.81 -7.70 0.51
CA PHE A 251 6.24 -7.48 -0.87
C PHE A 251 7.56 -6.69 -0.83
N SER A 252 8.47 -6.94 -1.76
CA SER A 252 9.81 -6.34 -1.71
C SER A 252 9.84 -4.90 -2.21
N THR A 253 10.62 -4.07 -1.50
CA THR A 253 11.02 -2.72 -1.91
C THR A 253 12.51 -2.67 -2.31
N ALA A 254 13.21 -3.80 -2.31
CA ALA A 254 14.64 -3.88 -2.61
C ALA A 254 14.94 -3.45 -4.07
N GLY A 255 15.95 -2.60 -4.24
CA GLY A 255 16.32 -2.02 -5.54
C GLY A 255 15.36 -0.96 -6.07
N GLY A 256 14.35 -0.52 -5.30
CA GLY A 256 13.59 0.70 -5.60
C GLY A 256 14.33 1.97 -5.15
N GLN A 257 14.00 3.12 -5.73
CA GLN A 257 14.58 4.42 -5.36
C GLN A 257 13.87 5.00 -4.12
N PRO A 258 14.53 5.17 -2.96
CA PRO A 258 13.91 5.74 -1.76
C PRO A 258 14.04 7.27 -1.72
N GLY A 259 13.03 7.97 -1.18
CA GLY A 259 13.14 9.39 -0.85
C GLY A 259 13.95 9.68 0.41
N ILE A 260 14.01 8.71 1.34
CA ILE A 260 14.80 8.76 2.58
C ILE A 260 15.49 7.39 2.72
N PRO A 261 16.70 7.20 2.16
CA PRO A 261 17.41 5.93 2.26
C PRO A 261 17.77 5.59 3.71
N GLY A 262 17.72 4.29 4.05
CA GLY A 262 18.22 3.77 5.32
C GLY A 262 17.37 4.01 6.57
N GLN A 263 16.31 4.84 6.52
CA GLN A 263 15.39 4.93 7.68
C GLN A 263 14.52 3.66 7.76
N ASP A 264 14.55 3.02 8.93
CA ASP A 264 13.76 1.82 9.29
C ASP A 264 12.88 2.12 10.53
N PHE A 265 12.41 3.38 10.68
CA PHE A 265 11.56 3.80 11.82
C PHE A 265 10.06 3.62 11.54
N ILE A 266 9.58 4.11 10.39
CA ILE A 266 8.29 3.73 9.81
C ILE A 266 8.58 2.99 8.51
N TYR A 267 8.29 1.69 8.44
CA TYR A 267 8.61 0.91 7.25
C TYR A 267 7.76 1.34 6.04
N SER A 268 8.43 1.67 4.94
CA SER A 268 7.79 1.90 3.64
C SER A 268 7.46 0.56 2.98
N VAL A 269 6.25 0.42 2.45
CA VAL A 269 5.81 -0.78 1.73
C VAL A 269 5.33 -0.46 0.32
N CYS A 270 5.44 -1.41 -0.58
CA CYS A 270 4.78 -1.39 -1.89
C CYS A 270 3.42 -2.11 -1.86
N GLY A 271 2.57 -1.91 -2.87
CA GLY A 271 1.29 -2.59 -2.96
C GLY A 271 0.43 -2.20 -4.17
N PRO A 272 -0.54 -3.06 -4.52
CA PRO A 272 -1.34 -2.90 -5.74
C PRO A 272 -2.47 -1.86 -5.61
N MET A 273 -2.81 -1.25 -6.74
CA MET A 273 -3.94 -0.35 -6.96
C MET A 273 -4.72 -0.78 -8.21
N SER A 274 -6.05 -0.78 -8.19
CA SER A 274 -6.90 -1.10 -9.36
C SER A 274 -8.35 -0.63 -9.19
N ARG A 275 -9.07 -0.49 -10.31
CA ARG A 275 -10.55 -0.37 -10.33
C ARG A 275 -11.25 -1.61 -9.76
N SER A 276 -10.56 -2.75 -9.65
CA SER A 276 -11.12 -4.04 -9.25
C SER A 276 -10.41 -4.65 -8.03
N LEU A 277 -11.19 -5.05 -7.04
CA LEU A 277 -10.72 -5.84 -5.88
C LEU A 277 -10.12 -7.19 -6.33
N GLN A 278 -10.67 -7.79 -7.38
CA GLN A 278 -10.21 -9.04 -7.95
C GLN A 278 -8.81 -8.89 -8.56
N SER A 279 -8.52 -7.74 -9.20
CA SER A 279 -7.18 -7.39 -9.68
C SER A 279 -6.19 -7.13 -8.53
N VAL A 280 -6.60 -6.43 -7.47
CA VAL A 280 -5.80 -6.27 -6.24
C VAL A 280 -5.48 -7.62 -5.59
N ARG A 281 -6.46 -8.53 -5.55
CA ARG A 281 -6.29 -9.90 -5.02
C ARG A 281 -5.39 -10.76 -5.91
N LEU A 282 -5.53 -10.67 -7.24
CA LEU A 282 -4.70 -11.35 -8.23
C LEU A 282 -3.21 -11.02 -7.99
N PHE A 283 -2.87 -9.74 -7.86
CA PHE A 283 -1.49 -9.32 -7.55
C PHE A 283 -0.96 -9.98 -6.27
N CYS A 284 -1.77 -9.98 -5.20
CA CYS A 284 -1.41 -10.61 -3.94
C CYS A 284 -1.23 -12.14 -4.04
N GLU A 285 -2.02 -12.81 -4.90
CA GLU A 285 -1.90 -14.24 -5.16
C GLU A 285 -0.71 -14.58 -6.06
N ALA A 286 -0.35 -13.71 -7.01
CA ALA A 286 0.80 -13.88 -7.88
C ALA A 286 2.14 -13.66 -7.14
N VAL A 287 2.31 -12.50 -6.48
CA VAL A 287 3.58 -12.11 -5.85
C VAL A 287 3.89 -12.92 -4.59
N CYS A 288 2.88 -13.44 -3.88
CA CYS A 288 3.05 -14.35 -2.74
C CYS A 288 2.70 -15.81 -3.06
N SER A 289 2.94 -16.24 -4.30
CA SER A 289 2.87 -17.64 -4.72
C SER A 289 4.19 -18.38 -4.44
N GLU A 290 4.13 -19.72 -4.40
CA GLU A 290 5.33 -20.57 -4.35
C GLU A 290 6.18 -20.46 -5.63
N GLN A 291 5.60 -20.03 -6.77
CA GLN A 291 6.34 -19.73 -8.00
C GLN A 291 7.19 -18.47 -7.85
N ALA A 292 6.69 -17.47 -7.13
CA ALA A 292 7.37 -16.18 -6.93
C ALA A 292 8.36 -16.20 -5.75
N ALA A 293 8.03 -16.95 -4.69
CA ALA A 293 8.84 -17.20 -3.49
C ALA A 293 9.73 -16.03 -3.01
N PRO A 294 9.20 -14.80 -2.80
CA PRO A 294 10.01 -13.61 -2.52
C PRO A 294 10.91 -13.71 -1.28
N TRP A 295 10.55 -14.56 -0.32
CA TRP A 295 11.36 -14.87 0.86
C TRP A 295 12.69 -15.58 0.55
N ASN A 296 12.85 -16.14 -0.64
CA ASN A 296 14.12 -16.67 -1.14
C ASN A 296 14.98 -15.61 -1.87
N LEU A 297 14.44 -14.40 -2.08
CA LEU A 297 15.04 -13.36 -2.93
C LEU A 297 15.36 -12.06 -2.16
N ASP A 298 14.66 -11.78 -1.06
CA ASP A 298 14.87 -10.62 -0.18
C ASP A 298 14.73 -11.02 1.30
N PRO A 299 15.79 -10.88 2.12
CA PRO A 299 15.76 -11.27 3.53
C PRO A 299 14.87 -10.38 4.42
N LYS A 300 14.36 -9.24 3.91
CA LYS A 300 13.31 -8.45 4.59
C LYS A 300 11.90 -9.05 4.40
N ILE A 301 11.71 -10.12 3.61
CA ILE A 301 10.41 -10.75 3.35
C ILE A 301 10.10 -11.89 4.31
N VAL A 302 8.92 -11.86 4.92
CA VAL A 302 8.43 -12.89 5.83
C VAL A 302 7.87 -14.08 5.01
N PRO A 303 8.31 -15.33 5.23
CA PRO A 303 7.89 -16.51 4.46
C PRO A 303 6.45 -16.95 4.77
N ILE A 304 5.48 -16.18 4.28
CA ILE A 304 4.04 -16.42 4.47
C ILE A 304 3.37 -16.41 3.08
N PRO A 305 3.15 -17.57 2.44
CA PRO A 305 2.43 -17.64 1.16
C PRO A 305 0.96 -17.20 1.30
N TRP A 306 0.27 -16.97 0.18
CA TRP A 306 -1.11 -16.45 0.20
C TRP A 306 -2.16 -17.49 0.66
N ARG A 307 -2.53 -17.43 1.94
CA ARG A 307 -3.46 -18.37 2.59
C ARG A 307 -4.92 -18.20 2.11
N ARG A 308 -5.47 -19.13 1.33
CA ARG A 308 -6.83 -18.98 0.75
C ARG A 308 -8.03 -19.06 1.72
N ASN A 309 -7.86 -19.44 2.98
CA ASN A 309 -8.97 -19.63 3.95
C ASN A 309 -8.73 -18.96 5.33
N VAL A 310 -8.69 -17.62 5.40
CA VAL A 310 -8.30 -16.87 6.64
C VAL A 310 -9.42 -16.49 7.60
N ILE A 311 -10.67 -16.34 7.13
CA ILE A 311 -11.83 -16.11 8.03
C ILE A 311 -12.42 -17.48 8.34
N GLN A 312 -12.45 -17.83 9.63
CA GLN A 312 -12.87 -19.13 10.12
C GLN A 312 -13.88 -19.01 11.28
N PRO A 313 -14.94 -19.85 11.32
CA PRO A 313 -15.43 -20.65 10.18
C PRO A 313 -15.87 -19.77 8.99
N PRO A 314 -15.95 -20.29 7.76
CA PRO A 314 -16.34 -19.50 6.59
C PRO A 314 -17.76 -18.93 6.74
N GLY A 315 -17.98 -17.71 6.28
CA GLY A 315 -19.29 -17.05 6.35
C GLY A 315 -19.75 -16.64 7.75
N ARG A 316 -18.89 -16.75 8.78
CA ARG A 316 -19.24 -16.26 10.12
C ARG A 316 -19.50 -14.75 10.14
N LYS A 317 -20.25 -14.32 11.17
CA LYS A 317 -20.38 -12.91 11.52
C LYS A 317 -19.02 -12.32 11.90
N LEU A 318 -18.90 -11.02 11.66
CA LEU A 318 -17.69 -10.24 11.79
C LEU A 318 -17.87 -9.19 12.88
N LYS A 319 -16.79 -8.88 13.59
CA LYS A 319 -16.77 -7.86 14.65
C LYS A 319 -15.89 -6.70 14.18
N LEU A 320 -16.50 -5.56 13.87
CA LEU A 320 -15.85 -4.45 13.16
C LEU A 320 -15.98 -3.12 13.93
N GLY A 321 -14.84 -2.50 14.22
CA GLY A 321 -14.81 -1.15 14.76
C GLY A 321 -15.09 -0.09 13.69
N LEU A 322 -15.74 1.00 14.04
CA LEU A 322 -16.01 2.14 13.17
C LEU A 322 -15.35 3.41 13.73
N LEU A 323 -14.22 3.81 13.15
CA LEU A 323 -13.55 5.06 13.50
C LEU A 323 -14.30 6.24 12.86
N ARG A 324 -14.97 7.05 13.67
CA ARG A 324 -15.71 8.24 13.18
C ARG A 324 -14.82 9.43 12.89
N HIS A 325 -13.82 9.64 13.73
CA HIS A 325 -12.83 10.72 13.61
C HIS A 325 -11.51 10.27 14.24
N ASP A 326 -10.40 10.91 13.88
CA ASP A 326 -9.04 10.62 14.36
C ASP A 326 -8.67 11.30 15.69
N GLY A 327 -9.65 11.96 16.34
CA GLY A 327 -9.45 12.72 17.58
C GLY A 327 -8.92 14.15 17.38
N ARG A 328 -8.66 14.59 16.14
CA ARG A 328 -8.14 15.92 15.83
C ARG A 328 -8.96 16.68 14.78
N VAL A 329 -9.46 15.99 13.77
CA VAL A 329 -10.19 16.55 12.64
C VAL A 329 -11.39 15.65 12.32
N THR A 330 -12.58 16.23 12.29
CA THR A 330 -13.81 15.55 11.89
C THR A 330 -13.83 15.39 10.36
N PRO A 331 -14.36 14.32 9.77
CA PRO A 331 -14.50 14.22 8.32
C PRO A 331 -15.51 15.25 7.75
N HIS A 332 -15.43 15.58 6.46
CA HIS A 332 -16.46 16.35 5.76
C HIS A 332 -17.77 15.53 5.67
N PRO A 333 -18.95 16.17 5.58
CA PRO A 333 -20.26 15.52 5.42
C PRO A 333 -20.33 14.31 4.45
N PRO A 334 -19.77 14.33 3.22
CA PRO A 334 -19.83 13.16 2.34
C PRO A 334 -19.10 11.93 2.89
N VAL A 335 -18.01 12.14 3.64
CA VAL A 335 -17.22 11.07 4.26
C VAL A 335 -17.94 10.50 5.48
N GLU A 336 -18.64 11.33 6.26
CA GLU A 336 -19.54 10.86 7.33
C GLU A 336 -20.71 10.03 6.77
N ARG A 337 -21.33 10.49 5.68
CA ARG A 337 -22.37 9.74 4.98
C ARG A 337 -21.84 8.38 4.46
N ALA A 338 -20.61 8.32 3.98
CA ALA A 338 -19.97 7.06 3.59
C ALA A 338 -19.79 6.10 4.79
N LEU A 339 -19.41 6.60 5.97
CA LEU A 339 -19.33 5.79 7.20
C LEU A 339 -20.70 5.21 7.57
N GLU A 340 -21.78 6.00 7.51
CA GLU A 340 -23.14 5.51 7.82
C GLU A 340 -23.68 4.54 6.78
N ILE A 341 -23.40 4.74 5.49
CA ILE A 341 -23.73 3.78 4.42
C ILE A 341 -23.07 2.42 4.72
N VAL A 342 -21.77 2.41 5.04
CA VAL A 342 -21.03 1.17 5.31
C VAL A 342 -21.45 0.55 6.64
N ARG A 343 -21.67 1.34 7.70
CA ARG A 343 -22.24 0.87 8.98
C ARG A 343 -23.57 0.17 8.75
N LYS A 344 -24.48 0.77 7.97
CA LYS A 344 -25.78 0.19 7.65
C LYS A 344 -25.64 -1.12 6.88
N VAL A 345 -24.93 -1.15 5.76
CA VAL A 345 -24.82 -2.38 4.93
C VAL A 345 -24.18 -3.54 5.69
N LEU A 346 -23.14 -3.28 6.50
CA LEU A 346 -22.52 -4.31 7.34
C LEU A 346 -23.47 -4.82 8.44
N THR A 347 -24.30 -3.94 9.02
CA THR A 347 -25.31 -4.31 10.03
C THR A 347 -26.47 -5.09 9.40
N ASP A 348 -26.94 -4.68 8.21
CA ASP A 348 -27.97 -5.39 7.43
C ASP A 348 -27.48 -6.79 7.00
N ALA A 349 -26.19 -6.94 6.66
CA ALA A 349 -25.52 -8.21 6.43
C ALA A 349 -25.30 -9.04 7.72
N GLY A 350 -25.70 -8.51 8.88
CA GLY A 350 -25.75 -9.21 10.15
C GLY A 350 -24.44 -9.21 10.95
N HIS A 351 -23.50 -8.31 10.64
CA HIS A 351 -22.25 -8.14 11.39
C HIS A 351 -22.44 -7.27 12.64
N GLU A 352 -21.52 -7.41 13.59
CA GLU A 352 -21.39 -6.50 14.71
C GLU A 352 -20.53 -5.31 14.28
N VAL A 353 -21.15 -4.12 14.20
CA VAL A 353 -20.44 -2.85 13.95
C VAL A 353 -20.60 -1.96 15.17
N PHE A 354 -19.48 -1.53 15.75
CA PHE A 354 -19.46 -0.72 16.97
C PHE A 354 -18.50 0.46 16.84
N ASP A 355 -18.82 1.57 17.49
CA ASP A 355 -18.03 2.80 17.38
C ASP A 355 -16.66 2.64 18.06
N TRP A 356 -15.58 2.92 17.32
CA TRP A 356 -14.19 2.76 17.77
C TRP A 356 -13.56 4.12 18.03
N ALA A 357 -13.23 4.41 19.28
CA ALA A 357 -12.66 5.70 19.66
C ALA A 357 -11.20 5.88 19.17
N PRO A 358 -10.77 7.12 18.85
CA PRO A 358 -9.39 7.45 18.47
C PRO A 358 -8.41 7.52 19.66
N VAL A 359 -8.55 6.63 20.65
CA VAL A 359 -7.57 6.53 21.76
C VAL A 359 -6.19 6.26 21.16
N ASP A 360 -5.21 7.01 21.65
CA ASP A 360 -3.78 7.00 21.26
C ASP A 360 -3.47 7.46 19.82
N HIS A 361 -4.48 7.68 18.97
CA HIS A 361 -4.28 8.19 17.60
C HIS A 361 -3.52 9.52 17.56
N PRO A 362 -3.81 10.55 18.39
CA PRO A 362 -3.01 11.76 18.45
C PRO A 362 -1.53 11.52 18.74
N ALA A 363 -1.21 10.68 19.72
CA ALA A 363 0.18 10.39 20.13
C ALA A 363 0.95 9.57 19.09
N ILE A 364 0.26 8.63 18.42
CA ILE A 364 0.80 7.88 17.27
C ILE A 364 1.11 8.82 16.10
N VAL A 365 0.21 9.77 15.81
CA VAL A 365 0.44 10.77 14.75
C VAL A 365 1.61 11.69 15.10
N ASP A 366 1.73 12.13 16.36
CA ASP A 366 2.86 12.98 16.79
C ASP A 366 4.20 12.24 16.70
N ALA A 367 4.27 10.97 17.14
CA ALA A 367 5.46 10.14 17.02
C ALA A 367 5.86 9.89 15.55
N ALA A 368 4.89 9.81 14.64
CA ALA A 368 5.16 9.71 13.21
C ALA A 368 5.60 11.04 12.58
N THR A 369 5.04 12.17 13.02
CA THR A 369 5.45 13.51 12.60
C THR A 369 6.88 13.83 13.07
N GLU A 370 7.24 13.50 14.32
CA GLU A 370 8.62 13.62 14.81
C GLU A 370 9.57 12.77 13.97
N ALA A 371 9.20 11.52 13.66
CA ALA A 371 10.03 10.65 12.82
C ALA A 371 10.30 11.24 11.43
N PHE A 372 9.30 11.81 10.75
CA PHE A 372 9.54 12.46 9.46
C PHE A 372 10.40 13.72 9.60
N ALA A 373 10.16 14.55 10.60
CA ALA A 373 10.92 15.79 10.81
C ALA A 373 12.40 15.55 11.11
N GLU A 374 12.71 14.54 11.91
CA GLU A 374 14.07 14.22 12.37
C GLU A 374 14.86 13.35 11.38
N LEU A 375 14.19 12.51 10.58
CA LEU A 375 14.85 11.55 9.67
C LEU A 375 14.83 11.97 8.20
N GLY A 376 13.96 12.91 7.80
CA GLY A 376 13.76 13.25 6.39
C GLY A 376 14.53 14.48 5.89
N SER A 377 14.89 15.42 6.76
CA SER A 377 15.44 16.72 6.33
C SER A 377 16.79 16.59 5.62
N ASP A 378 17.77 15.94 6.26
CA ASP A 378 19.13 15.74 5.74
C ASP A 378 19.16 14.88 4.46
N ALA A 379 18.15 14.04 4.24
CA ALA A 379 18.08 13.20 3.05
C ALA A 379 17.62 13.98 1.80
N ILE A 380 16.77 15.00 1.96
CA ILE A 380 16.02 15.62 0.86
C ILE A 380 16.46 17.07 0.60
N ILE A 381 16.63 17.88 1.64
CA ILE A 381 16.90 19.32 1.50
C ILE A 381 18.26 19.60 0.81
N PRO A 382 19.36 18.85 1.06
CA PRO A 382 20.60 19.04 0.33
C PRO A 382 20.46 18.78 -1.18
N GLN A 383 19.72 17.73 -1.57
CA GLN A 383 19.51 17.36 -2.97
C GLN A 383 18.73 18.45 -3.73
N LEU A 384 17.74 19.08 -3.09
CA LEU A 384 17.03 20.22 -3.66
C LEU A 384 17.96 21.44 -3.79
N THR A 385 18.76 21.71 -2.75
CA THR A 385 19.64 22.88 -2.68
C THR A 385 20.73 22.88 -3.75
N GLU A 386 21.33 21.73 -4.06
CA GLU A 386 22.42 21.59 -5.04
C GLU A 386 22.02 22.05 -6.46
N TYR A 387 20.75 21.79 -6.84
CA TYR A 387 20.21 22.02 -8.18
C TYR A 387 19.37 23.31 -8.32
N ASP A 388 19.37 24.17 -7.28
CA ASP A 388 18.46 25.31 -7.06
C ASP A 388 16.96 24.93 -7.12
N GLU A 389 16.59 23.69 -6.76
CA GLU A 389 15.21 23.22 -6.86
C GLU A 389 14.34 23.79 -5.71
N PRO A 390 13.20 24.47 -6.00
CA PRO A 390 12.35 25.07 -4.98
C PRO A 390 11.71 24.03 -4.04
N VAL A 391 11.80 24.29 -2.74
CA VAL A 391 11.13 23.51 -1.69
C VAL A 391 9.65 23.92 -1.60
N PHE A 392 8.74 22.95 -1.65
CA PHE A 392 7.30 23.18 -1.42
C PHE A 392 7.00 23.42 0.07
N LYS A 393 6.01 24.26 0.40
CA LYS A 393 5.71 24.60 1.81
C LYS A 393 5.29 23.40 2.66
N ALA A 394 4.73 22.35 2.06
CA ALA A 394 4.48 21.07 2.71
C ALA A 394 5.78 20.43 3.23
N ILE A 395 6.83 20.43 2.40
CA ILE A 395 8.14 19.83 2.68
C ILE A 395 8.90 20.68 3.71
N GLU A 396 8.89 22.01 3.57
CA GLU A 396 9.46 22.94 4.57
C GLU A 396 8.88 22.71 5.98
N ARG A 397 7.55 22.54 6.08
CA ARG A 397 6.88 22.31 7.36
C ARG A 397 7.07 20.90 7.91
N GLN A 398 7.18 19.89 7.03
CA GLN A 398 7.38 18.51 7.46
C GLN A 398 8.81 18.24 7.95
N PHE A 399 9.81 18.96 7.42
CA PHE A 399 11.23 18.70 7.69
C PHE A 399 11.95 19.80 8.49
N GLY A 400 11.20 20.56 9.29
CA GLY A 400 11.73 21.56 10.23
C GLY A 400 12.45 21.00 11.48
N GLY A 401 12.95 19.76 11.42
CA GLY A 401 13.79 19.19 12.48
C GLY A 401 15.16 19.87 12.55
N ASP A 402 15.81 19.83 13.71
CA ASP A 402 17.19 20.31 13.86
C ASP A 402 18.15 19.12 13.87
N PRO A 403 18.88 18.85 12.78
CA PRO A 403 19.75 17.68 12.69
C PRO A 403 20.89 17.70 13.70
N THR A 404 21.26 18.87 14.24
CA THR A 404 22.27 18.96 15.33
C THR A 404 21.76 18.42 16.67
N LYS A 405 20.44 18.26 16.81
CA LYS A 405 19.80 17.64 17.99
C LYS A 405 19.53 16.16 17.81
N PHE A 406 19.40 15.67 16.57
CA PHE A 406 19.20 14.25 16.30
C PHE A 406 20.47 13.45 16.65
N ASN A 407 20.31 12.32 17.35
CA ASN A 407 21.43 11.50 17.79
C ASN A 407 20.96 10.08 18.18
N PRO A 408 21.87 9.10 18.32
CA PRO A 408 21.50 7.71 18.63
C PRO A 408 20.74 7.51 19.96
N ALA A 409 20.85 8.42 20.94
CA ALA A 409 20.04 8.34 22.17
C ALA A 409 18.60 8.82 21.92
N LYS A 410 18.40 9.90 21.15
CA LYS A 410 17.07 10.33 20.71
C LYS A 410 16.38 9.25 19.88
N LEU A 411 17.07 8.66 18.90
CA LEU A 411 16.54 7.55 18.09
C LEU A 411 16.09 6.35 18.95
N ARG A 412 16.89 5.94 19.95
CA ARG A 412 16.48 4.88 20.89
C ARG A 412 15.22 5.26 21.67
N GLN A 413 15.11 6.51 22.13
CA GLN A 413 13.93 6.97 22.87
C GLN A 413 12.67 7.01 22.01
N MET A 414 12.79 7.42 20.74
CA MET A 414 11.71 7.37 19.75
C MET A 414 11.28 5.92 19.48
N ILE A 415 12.23 4.98 19.37
CA ILE A 415 11.94 3.54 19.13
C ILE A 415 11.22 2.94 20.33
N ILE A 416 11.63 3.26 21.56
CA ILE A 416 10.93 2.84 22.79
C ILE A 416 9.48 3.34 22.78
N ASN A 417 9.27 4.62 22.45
CA ASN A 417 7.93 5.21 22.36
C ASN A 417 7.06 4.52 21.28
N ARG A 418 7.60 4.34 20.07
CA ARG A 418 6.93 3.64 18.95
C ARG A 418 6.50 2.23 19.36
N ASN A 419 7.43 1.46 19.93
CA ASN A 419 7.18 0.07 20.32
C ASN A 419 6.14 -0.03 21.46
N GLN A 420 6.11 0.95 22.37
CA GLN A 420 5.09 1.05 23.42
C GLN A 420 3.71 1.36 22.84
N LEU A 421 3.60 2.36 21.95
CA LEU A 421 2.35 2.69 21.26
C LEU A 421 1.80 1.52 20.42
N GLN A 422 2.69 0.76 19.74
CA GLN A 422 2.33 -0.48 19.06
C GLN A 422 1.77 -1.54 20.02
N ARG A 423 2.39 -1.69 21.19
CA ARG A 423 1.98 -2.65 22.23
C ARG A 423 0.62 -2.29 22.83
N ASP A 424 0.43 -1.03 23.23
CA ASP A 424 -0.80 -0.55 23.85
C ASP A 424 -1.99 -0.67 22.89
N TYR A 425 -1.79 -0.37 21.60
CA TYR A 425 -2.84 -0.53 20.60
C TYR A 425 -3.21 -2.00 20.34
N LEU A 426 -2.25 -2.93 20.41
CA LEU A 426 -2.50 -4.37 20.29
C LEU A 426 -3.22 -4.93 21.53
N ASP A 427 -2.84 -4.50 22.72
CA ASP A 427 -3.54 -4.89 23.97
C ASP A 427 -4.97 -4.31 23.99
N ARG A 428 -5.16 -3.07 23.50
CA ARG A 428 -6.49 -2.48 23.29
C ARG A 428 -7.31 -3.24 22.23
N TRP A 429 -6.70 -3.69 21.13
CA TRP A 429 -7.38 -4.48 20.10
C TRP A 429 -7.80 -5.85 20.67
N THR A 430 -6.90 -6.55 21.37
CA THR A 430 -7.19 -7.88 21.93
C THR A 430 -8.23 -7.83 23.05
N ALA A 431 -8.28 -6.75 23.84
CA ALA A 431 -9.33 -6.49 24.83
C ALA A 431 -10.76 -6.30 24.27
N THR A 432 -10.94 -6.32 22.94
CA THR A 432 -12.28 -6.47 22.32
C THR A 432 -12.87 -7.87 22.49
N GLN A 433 -12.05 -8.86 22.83
CA GLN A 433 -12.50 -10.21 23.17
C GLN A 433 -13.11 -10.22 24.57
N LYS A 434 -14.38 -10.62 24.69
CA LYS A 434 -15.12 -10.67 25.97
C LYS A 434 -15.90 -11.98 26.06
N ASN A 435 -16.00 -12.57 27.24
CA ASN A 435 -16.93 -13.67 27.57
C ASN A 435 -16.92 -14.88 26.59
N GLY A 436 -15.80 -15.17 25.92
CA GLY A 436 -15.69 -16.26 24.93
C GLY A 436 -16.04 -15.87 23.49
N GLU A 437 -16.35 -14.60 23.21
CA GLU A 437 -16.45 -14.05 21.87
C GLU A 437 -15.11 -14.12 21.11
N LEU A 438 -15.14 -13.76 19.82
CA LEU A 438 -13.94 -13.50 19.04
C LEU A 438 -13.43 -12.08 19.27
N VAL A 439 -12.12 -11.90 19.08
CA VAL A 439 -11.49 -10.58 18.94
C VAL A 439 -12.00 -9.87 17.68
N MET A 440 -11.99 -8.53 17.67
CA MET A 440 -12.31 -7.69 16.52
C MET A 440 -11.52 -8.10 15.26
N ASP A 441 -12.21 -8.14 14.12
CA ASP A 441 -11.67 -8.55 12.81
C ASP A 441 -10.96 -7.40 12.08
N GLY A 442 -11.46 -6.18 12.25
CA GLY A 442 -10.95 -5.00 11.54
C GLY A 442 -11.59 -3.69 12.00
N ILE A 443 -11.06 -2.57 11.51
CA ILE A 443 -11.59 -1.21 11.71
C ILE A 443 -11.92 -0.58 10.36
N ILE A 444 -13.16 -0.12 10.19
CA ILE A 444 -13.57 0.78 9.11
C ILE A 444 -13.20 2.21 9.52
N SER A 445 -12.51 2.94 8.64
CA SER A 445 -11.99 4.28 8.89
C SER A 445 -12.07 5.15 7.63
N PRO A 446 -12.21 6.48 7.75
CA PRO A 446 -11.84 7.41 6.67
C PRO A 446 -10.38 7.21 6.25
N VAL A 447 -10.05 7.60 5.02
CA VAL A 447 -8.67 7.70 4.52
C VAL A 447 -8.11 9.11 4.70
N ALA A 448 -8.99 10.11 4.60
CA ALA A 448 -8.75 11.52 4.79
C ALA A 448 -10.03 12.15 5.39
N PRO A 449 -9.97 13.35 5.97
CA PRO A 449 -11.16 14.06 6.43
C PRO A 449 -11.97 14.70 5.28
N LEU A 450 -11.64 14.44 4.02
CA LEU A 450 -12.19 15.11 2.85
C LEU A 450 -12.23 14.15 1.64
N ALA A 451 -13.05 14.47 0.64
CA ALA A 451 -13.26 13.62 -0.54
C ALA A 451 -11.99 13.49 -1.40
N ALA A 452 -11.40 14.63 -1.76
CA ALA A 452 -10.03 14.78 -2.23
C ALA A 452 -9.56 16.22 -1.94
N ASN A 453 -8.25 16.48 -1.91
CA ASN A 453 -7.74 17.85 -1.79
C ASN A 453 -8.11 18.68 -3.02
N ARG A 454 -8.33 19.99 -2.89
CA ARG A 454 -8.24 20.91 -4.04
C ARG A 454 -6.78 20.97 -4.53
N LEU A 455 -6.56 21.26 -5.81
CA LEU A 455 -5.20 21.47 -6.33
C LEU A 455 -4.49 22.62 -5.59
N GLY A 456 -3.16 22.48 -5.42
CA GLY A 456 -2.36 23.41 -4.62
C GLY A 456 -2.72 23.40 -3.13
N PHE A 457 -3.11 22.25 -2.58
CA PHE A 457 -3.29 22.09 -1.13
C PHE A 457 -1.95 21.88 -0.41
N ALA A 458 -0.94 21.30 -1.07
CA ALA A 458 0.42 21.16 -0.51
C ALA A 458 1.04 22.49 -0.04
N GLU A 459 0.70 23.60 -0.69
CA GLU A 459 1.13 24.94 -0.27
C GLU A 459 0.43 25.43 1.02
N ARG A 460 -0.72 24.85 1.35
CA ARG A 460 -1.55 25.17 2.52
C ARG A 460 -1.23 24.26 3.70
N GLY A 461 -0.94 22.98 3.46
CA GLY A 461 -0.47 22.03 4.46
C GLY A 461 -0.53 20.57 4.01
N LEU A 462 -0.19 19.65 4.92
CA LEU A 462 -0.37 18.21 4.76
C LEU A 462 -1.30 17.70 5.86
N TYR A 463 -2.15 16.72 5.54
CA TYR A 463 -2.92 16.00 6.55
C TYR A 463 -3.02 14.52 6.21
N ILE A 464 -2.49 13.67 7.10
CA ILE A 464 -2.35 12.22 6.90
C ILE A 464 -2.69 11.39 8.15
N SER A 465 -3.23 12.00 9.21
CA SER A 465 -3.52 11.34 10.51
C SER A 465 -4.27 10.01 10.35
N TYR A 466 -5.34 10.01 9.56
CA TYR A 466 -6.17 8.85 9.24
C TYR A 466 -5.42 7.68 8.59
N THR A 467 -4.27 7.91 7.97
CA THR A 467 -3.51 6.89 7.24
C THR A 467 -2.19 6.54 7.90
N VAL A 468 -1.42 7.53 8.37
CA VAL A 468 -0.10 7.37 9.00
C VAL A 468 -0.15 6.56 10.29
N VAL A 469 -1.26 6.64 11.04
CA VAL A 469 -1.49 5.83 12.25
C VAL A 469 -1.36 4.33 11.96
N TRP A 470 -1.79 3.87 10.79
CA TRP A 470 -1.67 2.47 10.35
C TRP A 470 -0.30 2.12 9.75
N ASN A 471 0.57 3.11 9.49
CA ASN A 471 1.97 2.89 9.14
C ASN A 471 2.83 2.71 10.39
N LEU A 472 2.68 3.57 11.42
CA LEU A 472 3.44 3.41 12.67
C LEU A 472 3.07 2.10 13.39
N LEU A 473 1.81 1.67 13.32
CA LEU A 473 1.33 0.38 13.84
C LEU A 473 1.63 -0.81 12.91
N ASP A 474 2.12 -0.57 11.69
CA ASP A 474 2.22 -1.49 10.55
C ASP A 474 1.00 -2.42 10.31
N TYR A 475 -0.19 -1.92 10.61
CA TYR A 475 -1.43 -2.63 10.31
C TYR A 475 -1.71 -2.59 8.81
N SER A 476 -2.24 -3.70 8.28
CA SER A 476 -2.64 -3.78 6.88
C SER A 476 -3.91 -2.96 6.66
N ALA A 477 -4.00 -2.22 5.56
CA ALA A 477 -5.14 -1.35 5.28
C ALA A 477 -5.49 -1.36 3.79
N CYS A 478 -6.75 -1.69 3.46
CA CYS A 478 -7.27 -1.68 2.10
C CYS A 478 -8.27 -0.53 1.92
N THR A 479 -7.99 0.41 1.02
CA THR A 479 -8.94 1.41 0.55
C THR A 479 -9.97 0.76 -0.38
N PHE A 480 -11.23 1.18 -0.27
CA PHE A 480 -12.32 0.79 -1.15
C PHE A 480 -13.26 1.99 -1.43
N PRO A 481 -13.81 2.10 -2.66
CA PRO A 481 -14.80 3.11 -3.02
C PRO A 481 -16.15 2.86 -2.32
N VAL A 482 -16.89 3.93 -2.01
CA VAL A 482 -18.22 3.84 -1.34
C VAL A 482 -19.30 4.63 -2.06
N THR A 483 -19.07 5.91 -2.37
CA THR A 483 -20.08 6.81 -2.93
C THR A 483 -19.41 8.00 -3.63
N TYR A 484 -20.22 8.91 -4.16
CA TYR A 484 -19.77 10.24 -4.58
C TYR A 484 -20.45 11.29 -3.69
N ALA A 485 -19.79 12.42 -3.48
CA ALA A 485 -20.36 13.57 -2.78
C ALA A 485 -21.49 14.19 -3.61
N SER A 486 -22.51 14.73 -2.94
CA SER A 486 -23.73 15.24 -3.56
C SER A 486 -24.20 16.52 -2.87
N GLN A 487 -24.24 17.62 -3.61
CA GLN A 487 -24.50 18.96 -3.08
C GLN A 487 -25.87 19.13 -2.38
N SER A 488 -26.85 18.30 -2.73
CA SER A 488 -28.21 18.32 -2.15
C SER A 488 -28.35 17.50 -0.87
N ILE A 489 -27.35 16.69 -0.51
CA ILE A 489 -27.35 15.81 0.67
C ILE A 489 -26.25 16.24 1.65
N ASP A 490 -25.06 16.50 1.10
CA ASP A 490 -23.85 16.81 1.85
C ASP A 490 -23.72 18.33 2.07
N VAL A 491 -24.68 18.91 2.81
CA VAL A 491 -24.68 20.34 3.10
C VAL A 491 -23.58 20.74 4.09
N LYS A 492 -23.16 22.01 4.09
CA LYS A 492 -22.24 22.53 5.12
C LYS A 492 -22.87 22.40 6.52
N ARG A 493 -22.03 22.19 7.53
CA ARG A 493 -22.44 22.11 8.94
C ARG A 493 -23.04 23.43 9.44
N GLY A 494 -24.01 23.35 10.35
CA GLY A 494 -24.60 24.53 10.98
C GLY A 494 -23.72 25.12 12.09
N ALA A 495 -24.18 26.24 12.66
CA ALA A 495 -23.44 26.99 13.68
C ALA A 495 -23.38 26.28 15.05
N GLU A 496 -24.18 25.23 15.24
CA GLU A 496 -24.17 24.37 16.42
C GLU A 496 -22.95 23.42 16.48
N TRP A 497 -22.38 23.05 15.33
CA TRP A 497 -21.22 22.13 15.28
C TRP A 497 -19.97 22.76 15.90
N GLN A 498 -19.26 21.99 16.71
CA GLN A 498 -18.03 22.42 17.38
C GLN A 498 -16.82 21.67 16.81
N PRO A 499 -15.73 22.37 16.45
CA PRO A 499 -14.51 21.75 15.94
C PRO A 499 -13.73 21.02 17.03
N LEU A 500 -13.11 19.90 16.68
CA LEU A 500 -12.20 19.16 17.56
C LEU A 500 -10.86 19.89 17.77
N SER A 501 -10.47 20.75 16.82
CA SER A 501 -9.27 21.59 16.88
C SER A 501 -9.39 22.77 15.91
N GLU A 502 -8.51 23.77 16.02
CA GLU A 502 -8.43 24.85 15.01
C GLU A 502 -8.09 24.30 13.60
N LEU A 503 -7.41 23.16 13.50
CA LEU A 503 -7.16 22.50 12.21
C LEU A 503 -8.45 21.86 11.64
N ASP A 504 -9.31 21.31 12.49
CA ASP A 504 -10.64 20.81 12.09
C ASP A 504 -11.49 21.93 11.49
N LYS A 505 -11.55 23.06 12.20
CA LYS A 505 -12.21 24.30 11.77
C LYS A 505 -11.69 24.81 10.42
N VAL A 506 -10.37 24.81 10.20
CA VAL A 506 -9.78 25.18 8.90
C VAL A 506 -10.20 24.19 7.80
N ILE A 507 -10.03 22.88 8.02
CA ILE A 507 -10.37 21.85 7.03
C ILE A 507 -11.86 21.87 6.69
N GLN A 508 -12.75 22.02 7.67
CA GLN A 508 -14.19 22.12 7.46
C GLN A 508 -14.59 23.42 6.73
N SER A 509 -13.86 24.52 6.92
CA SER A 509 -14.11 25.79 6.21
C SER A 509 -13.84 25.71 4.70
N GLU A 510 -12.93 24.83 4.25
CA GLU A 510 -12.70 24.60 2.81
C GLU A 510 -13.82 23.77 2.13
N TYR A 511 -14.73 23.18 2.91
CA TYR A 511 -15.82 22.39 2.36
C TYR A 511 -16.88 23.25 1.65
N ASP A 512 -17.40 22.73 0.54
CA ASP A 512 -18.07 23.47 -0.52
C ASP A 512 -18.92 22.50 -1.35
N PRO A 513 -20.23 22.38 -1.06
CA PRO A 513 -21.06 21.34 -1.66
C PRO A 513 -21.11 21.41 -3.19
N GLU A 514 -21.20 22.61 -3.78
CA GLU A 514 -21.27 22.81 -5.25
C GLU A 514 -19.98 22.38 -5.94
N PHE A 515 -18.83 22.80 -5.39
CA PHE A 515 -17.52 22.39 -5.92
C PHE A 515 -17.32 20.89 -5.76
N TYR A 516 -17.55 20.33 -4.57
CA TYR A 516 -17.37 18.90 -4.30
C TYR A 516 -18.47 18.00 -4.91
N ASP A 517 -19.49 18.52 -5.59
CA ASP A 517 -20.52 17.70 -6.22
C ASP A 517 -19.93 16.74 -7.26
N GLY A 518 -20.21 15.44 -7.12
CA GLY A 518 -19.59 14.38 -7.93
C GLY A 518 -18.15 14.01 -7.53
N ALA A 519 -17.56 14.61 -6.49
CA ALA A 519 -16.25 14.20 -6.00
C ALA A 519 -16.31 12.78 -5.38
N PRO A 520 -15.26 11.96 -5.52
CA PRO A 520 -15.27 10.57 -5.09
C PRO A 520 -15.12 10.43 -3.57
N VAL A 521 -15.79 9.45 -2.99
CA VAL A 521 -15.75 9.16 -1.55
C VAL A 521 -15.46 7.68 -1.31
N SER A 522 -14.43 7.44 -0.50
CA SER A 522 -13.83 6.13 -0.27
C SER A 522 -13.41 6.00 1.20
N LEU A 523 -13.42 4.77 1.72
CA LEU A 523 -12.98 4.45 3.09
C LEU A 523 -11.84 3.43 3.04
N GLN A 524 -11.20 3.16 4.18
CA GLN A 524 -10.27 2.05 4.34
C GLN A 524 -10.75 1.06 5.40
N LEU A 525 -10.41 -0.20 5.19
CA LEU A 525 -10.56 -1.28 6.14
C LEU A 525 -9.19 -1.75 6.61
N VAL A 526 -8.95 -1.59 7.90
CA VAL A 526 -7.71 -1.91 8.60
C VAL A 526 -7.83 -3.26 9.29
N ALA A 527 -6.79 -4.08 9.23
CA ALA A 527 -6.63 -5.29 10.03
C ALA A 527 -5.19 -5.37 10.59
N MET A 528 -5.02 -6.11 11.68
CA MET A 528 -3.71 -6.32 12.32
C MET A 528 -2.63 -6.88 11.39
N GLU A 529 -1.38 -6.82 11.84
CA GLU A 529 -0.17 -7.25 11.12
C GLU A 529 -0.32 -8.62 10.42
N TYR A 530 0.18 -8.71 9.18
CA TYR A 530 0.06 -9.85 8.24
C TYR A 530 -1.37 -10.31 7.90
N LYS A 531 -2.43 -9.70 8.47
CA LYS A 531 -3.82 -9.98 8.10
C LYS A 531 -4.28 -9.17 6.89
N CYS A 532 -3.40 -8.84 5.94
CA CYS A 532 -3.74 -8.15 4.67
C CYS A 532 -4.93 -8.79 3.95
N ARG A 533 -5.04 -10.12 4.04
CA ARG A 533 -6.14 -10.87 3.45
C ARG A 533 -7.46 -10.78 4.21
N ALA A 534 -7.47 -10.43 5.49
CA ALA A 534 -8.70 -9.99 6.15
C ALA A 534 -9.25 -8.77 5.41
N CYS A 535 -8.45 -7.71 5.17
CA CYS A 535 -8.88 -6.52 4.42
C CYS A 535 -9.47 -6.85 3.02
N LEU A 536 -8.96 -7.89 2.32
CA LEU A 536 -9.48 -8.29 1.02
C LEU A 536 -10.70 -9.23 1.09
N VAL A 537 -10.77 -10.16 2.05
CA VAL A 537 -11.93 -11.07 2.21
C VAL A 537 -13.11 -10.37 2.87
N LEU A 538 -12.85 -9.42 3.75
CA LEU A 538 -13.85 -8.50 4.31
C LEU A 538 -14.35 -7.49 3.25
N ASN A 539 -13.75 -7.41 2.07
CA ASN A 539 -14.31 -6.73 0.91
C ASN A 539 -15.17 -7.66 0.01
N VAL A 540 -15.47 -8.89 0.43
CA VAL A 540 -16.53 -9.70 -0.22
C VAL A 540 -17.90 -9.01 -0.10
N TRP A 541 -18.12 -8.17 0.91
CA TRP A 541 -19.31 -7.30 0.99
C TRP A 541 -19.39 -6.32 -0.18
N ALA A 542 -18.26 -5.91 -0.79
CA ALA A 542 -18.26 -5.10 -2.02
C ALA A 542 -18.93 -5.81 -3.21
N SER A 543 -19.11 -7.14 -3.16
CA SER A 543 -19.93 -7.86 -4.15
C SER A 543 -21.44 -7.62 -4.01
N GLN A 544 -21.91 -7.12 -2.85
CA GLN A 544 -23.26 -6.57 -2.67
C GLN A 544 -23.33 -5.10 -3.13
N PHE A 545 -22.24 -4.35 -3.05
CA PHE A 545 -22.09 -3.00 -3.63
C PHE A 545 -21.87 -2.99 -5.17
N ARG A 546 -22.33 -4.02 -5.91
CA ARG A 546 -22.21 -4.11 -7.38
C ARG A 546 -23.08 -3.07 -8.11
N TRP A 547 -22.57 -1.86 -8.25
CA TRP A 547 -23.07 -0.88 -9.23
C TRP A 547 -22.71 -1.24 -10.69
N SER A 548 -21.91 -2.28 -10.92
CA SER A 548 -21.33 -2.63 -12.22
C SER A 548 -22.27 -3.30 -13.24
N HIS A 549 -23.58 -3.45 -12.94
CA HIS A 549 -24.56 -4.09 -13.85
C HIS A 549 -25.88 -3.29 -14.01
N LEU A 550 -25.95 -2.06 -13.52
CA LEU A 550 -27.08 -1.16 -13.83
C LEU A 550 -26.73 -0.26 -15.02
N PRO A 551 -27.36 -0.42 -16.20
CA PRO A 551 -27.16 0.50 -17.32
C PRO A 551 -27.68 1.90 -16.96
N ASP A 552 -27.14 2.93 -17.63
CA ASP A 552 -27.22 4.36 -17.30
C ASP A 552 -28.64 4.95 -17.10
N LYS A 553 -29.69 4.18 -17.44
CA LYS A 553 -31.10 4.55 -17.28
C LYS A 553 -31.58 4.61 -15.83
N VAL A 554 -30.89 4.01 -14.85
CA VAL A 554 -31.37 4.01 -13.45
C VAL A 554 -31.01 5.30 -12.70
N VAL A 555 -29.85 5.91 -12.97
CA VAL A 555 -29.52 7.27 -12.49
C VAL A 555 -30.53 8.30 -13.03
N LEU A 556 -30.97 8.10 -14.27
CA LEU A 556 -32.06 8.84 -14.92
C LEU A 556 -33.47 8.49 -14.43
N LEU A 557 -33.65 7.43 -13.62
CA LEU A 557 -34.94 7.08 -13.02
C LEU A 557 -35.09 7.69 -11.62
N ILE A 558 -34.05 7.63 -10.79
CA ILE A 558 -34.06 8.22 -9.44
C ILE A 558 -34.28 9.74 -9.53
N SER A 559 -33.56 10.41 -10.44
CA SER A 559 -33.74 11.84 -10.74
C SER A 559 -35.12 12.22 -11.34
N ARG A 560 -35.89 11.24 -11.85
CA ARG A 560 -37.26 11.47 -12.36
C ARG A 560 -38.36 11.12 -11.33
N LEU A 561 -38.07 10.23 -10.39
CA LEU A 561 -38.97 9.90 -9.28
C LEU A 561 -39.04 11.04 -8.26
N ASP A 562 -37.93 11.73 -8.00
CA ASP A 562 -37.92 12.95 -7.19
C ASP A 562 -38.71 14.09 -7.89
N ALA A 563 -38.48 14.28 -9.20
CA ALA A 563 -39.19 15.29 -10.00
C ALA A 563 -40.70 15.05 -10.14
N THR A 564 -41.20 13.81 -9.95
CA THR A 564 -42.64 13.52 -9.88
C THR A 564 -43.20 13.71 -8.47
N SER A 565 -42.40 13.44 -7.43
CA SER A 565 -42.75 13.74 -6.04
C SER A 565 -42.91 15.25 -5.80
N ALA A 566 -42.01 16.06 -6.35
CA ALA A 566 -42.09 17.52 -6.30
C ALA A 566 -43.32 18.10 -7.04
N ARG A 567 -43.80 17.45 -8.12
CA ARG A 567 -44.93 17.93 -8.93
C ARG A 567 -46.31 17.60 -8.35
N LEU A 568 -46.44 16.54 -7.55
CA LEU A 568 -47.69 16.24 -6.85
C LEU A 568 -47.95 17.20 -5.66
N CYS A 569 -46.92 17.85 -5.13
CA CYS A 569 -47.04 18.79 -4.00
C CYS A 569 -47.50 20.21 -4.39
N GLN A 570 -47.63 20.52 -5.69
CA GLN A 570 -48.14 21.82 -6.18
C GLN A 570 -49.61 21.79 -6.66
N ALA A 571 -50.28 20.64 -6.64
CA ALA A 571 -51.63 20.46 -7.19
C ALA A 571 -52.79 20.64 -6.19
N CYS A 572 -52.51 20.81 -4.89
CA CYS A 572 -53.53 20.80 -3.82
C CYS A 572 -53.56 22.07 -2.94
N SER A 573 -53.13 23.22 -3.47
CA SER A 573 -53.05 24.49 -2.73
C SER A 573 -54.13 25.50 -3.13
N PHE A 574 -55.41 25.09 -3.15
CA PHE A 574 -56.54 26.02 -3.28
C PHE A 574 -57.77 25.55 -2.48
N ARG A 575 -58.40 26.50 -1.76
CA ARG A 575 -59.67 26.39 -1.00
C ARG A 575 -59.69 25.45 0.23
N GLY A 576 -59.34 26.04 1.38
CA GLY A 576 -60.37 26.50 2.33
C GLY A 576 -61.05 25.51 3.30
N SER A 577 -60.88 25.82 4.59
CA SER A 577 -61.80 25.60 5.73
C SER A 577 -62.17 24.18 6.21
N SER A 578 -61.97 24.00 7.53
CA SER A 578 -62.75 23.22 8.50
C SER A 578 -62.97 21.70 8.34
N GLY A 579 -62.58 20.93 9.36
CA GLY A 579 -63.51 19.94 9.96
C GLY A 579 -63.01 18.53 10.30
N CYS A 580 -63.05 18.21 11.60
CA CYS A 580 -63.29 16.87 12.20
C CYS A 580 -62.26 15.73 12.12
N HIS A 581 -62.51 14.74 12.98
CA HIS A 581 -61.61 13.67 13.43
C HIS A 581 -61.54 12.42 12.52
N VAL A 582 -60.51 11.60 12.76
CA VAL A 582 -60.52 10.15 12.45
C VAL A 582 -60.09 9.37 13.71
N GLN A 583 -60.76 8.24 14.00
CA GLN A 583 -60.49 7.38 15.17
C GLN A 583 -59.43 6.29 14.89
N ARG A 584 -59.07 5.52 15.93
CA ARG A 584 -57.99 4.51 15.94
C ARG A 584 -58.50 3.06 15.97
N VAL A 585 -57.85 2.16 15.21
CA VAL A 585 -57.47 0.75 15.61
C VAL A 585 -58.67 -0.24 15.71
N PRO A 586 -58.56 -1.61 15.74
CA PRO A 586 -57.39 -2.54 15.75
C PRO A 586 -57.30 -3.71 14.71
N SER A 587 -56.05 -4.02 14.33
CA SER A 587 -55.32 -5.32 14.22
C SER A 587 -55.93 -6.75 14.00
N ARG A 588 -55.19 -7.52 13.16
CA ARG A 588 -54.83 -8.99 13.26
C ARG A 588 -55.91 -10.07 12.99
N PRO A 589 -55.55 -11.38 12.80
CA PRO A 589 -54.68 -11.98 11.76
C PRO A 589 -55.28 -13.31 11.17
N LEU A 590 -54.60 -14.06 10.27
CA LEU A 590 -54.83 -15.52 10.05
C LEU A 590 -53.73 -16.23 9.20
N HIS A 591 -53.91 -17.55 8.94
CA HIS A 591 -52.89 -18.52 8.49
C HIS A 591 -53.47 -19.58 7.50
N HIS A 592 -52.57 -20.32 6.82
CA HIS A 592 -52.71 -21.71 6.26
C HIS A 592 -53.30 -22.05 4.85
N LEU A 593 -52.65 -23.07 4.23
CA LEU A 593 -53.13 -24.15 3.31
C LEU A 593 -53.20 -24.01 1.74
N ALA A 594 -52.08 -24.35 1.08
CA ALA A 594 -51.83 -25.60 0.30
C ALA A 594 -52.48 -25.99 -1.08
N THR A 595 -51.56 -26.40 -1.99
CA THR A 595 -51.52 -27.59 -2.92
C THR A 595 -52.10 -27.61 -4.36
N HIS A 596 -51.48 -28.51 -5.16
CA HIS A 596 -51.74 -28.95 -6.57
C HIS A 596 -51.16 -28.04 -7.69
N HIS A 597 -50.67 -28.51 -8.86
CA HIS A 597 -50.27 -29.87 -9.33
C HIS A 597 -49.44 -29.84 -10.67
N LEU A 598 -48.65 -30.90 -10.95
CA LEU A 598 -48.11 -31.37 -12.27
C LEU A 598 -47.12 -30.44 -13.04
N SER A 599 -46.18 -30.89 -13.90
CA SER A 599 -45.66 -32.23 -14.28
C SER A 599 -44.24 -32.10 -14.93
N ALA A 600 -43.47 -33.19 -15.02
CA ALA A 600 -42.12 -33.25 -15.64
C ALA A 600 -42.01 -34.30 -16.78
N PRO A 601 -40.98 -34.21 -17.64
CA PRO A 601 -39.91 -35.24 -17.70
C PRO A 601 -38.49 -34.58 -17.85
N SER A 602 -37.40 -35.02 -17.20
CA SER A 602 -36.57 -36.24 -17.38
C SER A 602 -36.08 -36.48 -18.83
N SER A 603 -34.81 -36.76 -19.15
CA SER A 603 -33.62 -37.19 -18.36
C SER A 603 -32.32 -36.63 -19.00
N LEU A 604 -31.09 -36.81 -18.49
CA LEU A 604 -30.32 -38.06 -18.37
C LEU A 604 -29.09 -37.87 -17.45
N LEU A 605 -28.66 -38.93 -16.74
CA LEU A 605 -27.44 -38.93 -15.90
C LEU A 605 -26.24 -39.54 -16.63
N PHE A 606 -25.03 -39.17 -16.20
CA PHE A 606 -23.92 -40.13 -16.10
C PHE A 606 -23.25 -40.08 -14.72
N ARG A 607 -22.61 -41.19 -14.33
CA ARG A 607 -22.08 -41.42 -12.98
C ARG A 607 -20.69 -40.81 -12.79
N TYR A 608 -20.33 -40.57 -11.54
CA TYR A 608 -18.97 -40.80 -11.07
C TYR A 608 -19.04 -41.78 -9.90
N GLN A 609 -18.23 -42.84 -9.93
CA GLN A 609 -18.11 -43.80 -8.84
C GLN A 609 -16.82 -43.56 -8.05
N SER A 610 -16.81 -43.98 -6.80
CA SER A 610 -15.63 -44.00 -5.94
C SER A 610 -14.66 -45.10 -6.35
N GLU A 611 -13.37 -44.78 -6.38
CA GLU A 611 -12.31 -45.78 -6.20
C GLU A 611 -11.51 -45.42 -4.94
N ASN A 612 -11.21 -46.43 -4.14
CA ASN A 612 -10.41 -46.28 -2.93
C ASN A 612 -8.93 -46.35 -3.31
N ALA A 613 -8.16 -45.33 -2.92
CA ALA A 613 -6.71 -45.42 -2.83
C ALA A 613 -6.32 -45.11 -1.37
N GLU A 614 -5.89 -46.13 -0.64
CA GLU A 614 -5.38 -45.94 0.72
C GLU A 614 -4.01 -45.24 0.65
N ILE A 615 -3.93 -44.04 1.22
CA ILE A 615 -2.68 -43.29 1.39
C ILE A 615 -2.51 -43.01 2.89
N PRO A 616 -1.38 -43.38 3.51
CA PRO A 616 -1.28 -43.43 4.98
C PRO A 616 -1.35 -42.05 5.63
N VAL A 617 -2.27 -41.90 6.59
CA VAL A 617 -2.38 -40.71 7.43
C VAL A 617 -1.27 -40.74 8.49
N PHE A 618 -0.22 -39.95 8.27
CA PHE A 618 0.82 -39.71 9.28
C PHE A 618 0.26 -38.89 10.46
N TYR A 619 -0.33 -39.57 11.43
CA TYR A 619 -0.61 -39.00 12.74
C TYR A 619 0.70 -38.72 13.49
N TYR A 620 1.07 -37.44 13.61
CA TYR A 620 2.00 -37.00 14.66
C TYR A 620 1.31 -37.09 16.03
N SER A 621 1.33 -38.30 16.60
CA SER A 621 0.86 -38.56 17.96
C SER A 621 1.86 -37.98 18.97
N TYR A 622 1.38 -37.15 19.90
CA TYR A 622 2.18 -36.68 21.04
C TYR A 622 2.42 -37.84 22.01
N CYS A 623 3.55 -38.52 21.86
CA CYS A 623 3.92 -39.66 22.69
C CYS A 623 4.09 -39.22 24.15
N SER A 624 3.16 -39.64 25.00
CA SER A 624 3.13 -39.34 26.43
C SER A 624 3.48 -40.62 27.21
N LEU A 625 4.57 -40.59 27.97
CA LEU A 625 5.07 -41.68 28.81
C LEU A 625 5.44 -41.15 30.21
N PRO A 626 5.48 -42.00 31.26
CA PRO A 626 4.49 -41.80 32.32
C PRO A 626 5.06 -41.30 33.67
N PHE A 627 4.13 -41.00 34.58
CA PHE A 627 4.39 -40.76 36.00
C PHE A 627 5.14 -41.91 36.68
N PHE A 628 6.07 -41.53 37.56
CA PHE A 628 6.26 -42.21 38.85
C PHE A 628 6.16 -41.17 39.97
N SER A 629 5.63 -41.57 41.13
CA SER A 629 5.33 -40.66 42.23
C SER A 629 6.03 -41.03 43.52
N THR A 630 6.56 -40.02 44.22
CA THR A 630 6.64 -40.03 45.69
C THR A 630 6.27 -38.65 46.22
N SER A 631 5.20 -38.58 47.01
CA SER A 631 4.86 -37.44 47.87
C SER A 631 5.14 -37.85 49.33
N PRO A 632 5.20 -36.89 50.27
CA PRO A 632 4.06 -36.85 51.19
C PRO A 632 3.64 -35.44 51.68
N ALA A 633 2.32 -35.31 51.93
CA ALA A 633 1.62 -34.44 52.90
C ALA A 633 1.86 -32.90 52.90
N MET A 634 0.85 -32.03 52.73
CA MET A 634 -0.39 -31.77 53.53
C MET A 634 -0.14 -31.11 54.91
N PRO A 635 -1.07 -30.28 55.47
CA PRO A 635 -2.38 -29.81 54.97
C PRO A 635 -2.60 -28.26 55.04
N PRO A 636 -3.71 -27.70 54.51
CA PRO A 636 -3.99 -26.24 54.47
C PRO A 636 -4.85 -25.71 55.65
N ARG A 637 -4.98 -24.36 55.77
CA ARG A 637 -5.97 -23.69 56.64
C ARG A 637 -6.73 -22.53 55.96
N ARG A 638 -7.87 -22.15 56.56
CA ARG A 638 -8.93 -21.28 56.01
C ARG A 638 -9.04 -19.92 56.74
N ARG A 639 -9.57 -18.93 55.98
CA ARG A 639 -10.50 -17.84 56.39
C ARG A 639 -9.99 -16.68 57.28
N THR A 640 -10.77 -15.59 57.18
CA THR A 640 -10.71 -14.31 57.93
C THR A 640 -9.50 -13.41 57.63
N GLY A 641 -9.62 -12.07 57.69
CA GLY A 641 -10.84 -11.25 57.81
C GLY A 641 -10.58 -9.86 58.41
N GLN A 642 -11.43 -8.89 58.04
CA GLN A 642 -11.50 -7.51 58.57
C GLN A 642 -10.30 -6.58 58.30
N SER A 643 -10.49 -5.32 58.71
CA SER A 643 -9.71 -4.12 58.39
C SER A 643 -9.25 -3.41 59.67
N ALA A 644 -8.17 -2.62 59.63
CA ALA A 644 -8.17 -1.19 60.04
C ALA A 644 -6.76 -0.54 60.15
N THR A 645 -6.66 0.68 59.61
CA THR A 645 -5.87 1.86 60.07
C THR A 645 -4.58 1.72 60.92
N ALA A 646 -3.46 2.09 60.28
CA ALA A 646 -2.60 3.25 60.62
C ALA A 646 -1.44 3.20 61.66
N ARG A 647 -0.48 4.12 61.42
CA ARG A 647 0.59 4.70 62.28
C ARG A 647 1.98 4.01 62.38
N THR A 648 2.92 4.59 61.60
CA THR A 648 4.27 5.08 62.00
C THR A 648 5.23 4.22 62.84
N HIS A 649 6.43 3.97 62.29
CA HIS A 649 7.68 4.58 62.79
C HIS A 649 8.81 4.55 61.73
N GLN A 650 9.99 5.12 62.05
CA GLN A 650 11.12 5.37 61.14
C GLN A 650 12.37 4.54 61.48
N SER A 651 13.15 4.16 60.46
CA SER A 651 14.62 4.15 60.48
C SER A 651 15.14 3.94 59.03
N THR A 652 15.61 4.94 58.28
CA THR A 652 16.91 5.65 58.35
C THR A 652 18.16 4.77 58.22
N LEU A 653 18.83 4.90 57.08
CA LEU A 653 20.30 5.00 57.00
C LEU A 653 20.66 5.93 55.83
N SER A 654 21.73 6.72 55.95
CA SER A 654 22.01 7.84 55.03
C SER A 654 23.45 8.37 55.09
N PHE A 655 24.02 8.66 53.92
CA PHE A 655 25.09 9.64 53.68
C PHE A 655 24.79 10.28 52.30
N GLY A 656 24.95 11.58 52.01
CA GLY A 656 25.70 12.66 52.69
C GLY A 656 27.06 12.82 52.01
N SER A 657 27.47 13.95 51.41
CA SER A 657 27.10 15.39 51.57
C SER A 657 27.12 16.14 50.21
N LYS A 658 26.22 17.11 49.94
CA LYS A 658 26.37 18.59 50.06
C LYS A 658 27.73 19.15 49.55
N SER A 659 27.76 20.19 48.71
CA SER A 659 27.54 21.60 49.10
C SER A 659 26.86 22.52 48.03
N ARG A 660 27.04 23.85 48.10
CA ARG A 660 26.19 24.94 47.50
C ARG A 660 27.02 26.26 47.35
N VAL A 661 26.67 27.32 46.60
CA VAL A 661 25.45 27.64 45.82
C VAL A 661 25.71 27.70 44.29
N THR A 662 25.62 28.75 43.44
CA THR A 662 25.23 30.20 43.53
C THR A 662 24.79 30.71 42.12
N LYS A 663 24.17 31.90 42.01
CA LYS A 663 24.03 32.69 40.75
C LYS A 663 24.61 34.11 40.96
N PRO A 664 25.03 34.81 39.89
CA PRO A 664 24.26 35.99 39.45
C PRO A 664 24.08 36.06 37.92
N SER A 665 23.94 37.26 37.33
CA SER A 665 23.31 37.52 36.02
C SER A 665 23.95 38.65 35.20
N ALA A 666 23.55 38.70 33.91
CA ALA A 666 23.58 39.85 32.98
C ALA A 666 24.80 40.05 32.04
N THR A 667 24.48 40.59 30.86
CA THR A 667 25.27 40.96 29.66
C THR A 667 25.66 42.47 29.71
N PRO A 668 26.27 43.15 28.69
CA PRO A 668 26.56 42.80 27.26
C PRO A 668 27.96 43.29 26.71
N VAL A 669 28.09 43.34 25.36
CA VAL A 669 28.94 44.25 24.51
C VAL A 669 30.22 43.70 23.80
N SER A 670 30.12 43.53 22.46
CA SER A 670 31.01 43.96 21.32
C SER A 670 32.56 43.79 21.35
N ALA A 671 33.34 43.67 20.25
CA ALA A 671 33.10 43.41 18.80
C ALA A 671 34.44 43.36 17.99
N LYS A 672 34.33 43.08 16.67
CA LYS A 672 35.30 43.29 15.53
C LYS A 672 36.25 42.15 15.11
N LYS A 673 36.64 42.22 13.82
CA LYS A 673 37.26 41.20 12.95
C LYS A 673 38.78 41.36 12.78
N ALA A 674 39.47 40.24 12.54
CA ALA A 674 40.56 40.05 11.56
C ALA A 674 40.62 38.53 11.24
N LYS A 675 40.48 38.02 10.01
CA LYS A 675 41.25 38.13 8.74
C LYS A 675 42.30 37.00 8.56
N ASP A 676 41.98 36.12 7.62
CA ASP A 676 42.79 35.40 6.62
C ASP A 676 44.24 34.94 6.95
N VAL A 677 44.46 33.61 6.97
CA VAL A 677 45.66 32.92 6.41
C VAL A 677 45.25 31.49 5.98
N ASP A 678 45.40 31.15 4.69
CA ASP A 678 45.45 29.76 4.20
C ASP A 678 46.88 29.20 4.31
N TYR A 679 47.06 27.87 4.44
CA TYR A 679 48.23 27.21 3.84
C TYR A 679 47.99 25.76 3.42
N VAL A 680 48.69 25.37 2.35
CA VAL A 680 48.53 24.13 1.57
C VAL A 680 49.36 22.97 2.15
N ILE A 681 48.85 21.74 2.02
CA ILE A 681 49.59 20.49 2.29
C ILE A 681 50.27 20.02 0.99
N ASP A 682 51.54 19.59 1.04
CA ASP A 682 52.26 19.09 -0.14
C ASP A 682 52.87 17.68 0.02
N LYS A 683 52.77 16.91 -1.07
CA LYS A 683 53.58 15.76 -1.54
C LYS A 683 54.18 14.71 -0.57
N SER A 684 53.60 13.51 -0.63
CA SER A 684 54.18 12.20 -1.09
C SER A 684 55.56 11.69 -0.62
N VAL A 685 55.71 10.36 -0.41
CA VAL A 685 56.57 9.44 -1.22
C VAL A 685 56.56 7.95 -0.73
N SER A 686 56.62 7.02 -1.71
CA SER A 686 57.00 5.57 -1.74
C SER A 686 56.64 4.53 -0.66
N GLU A 687 55.97 3.48 -1.15
CA GLU A 687 56.12 2.01 -0.93
C GLU A 687 57.30 1.46 -0.10
N THR A 688 57.04 0.38 0.66
CA THR A 688 57.80 -0.91 0.62
C THR A 688 57.10 -2.05 1.40
N SER A 689 57.50 -3.29 1.15
CA SER A 689 57.12 -4.57 1.82
C SER A 689 58.42 -5.43 1.97
N PRO A 690 58.48 -6.63 2.63
CA PRO A 690 57.41 -7.53 3.09
C PRO A 690 57.62 -8.22 4.47
N ASP A 691 56.81 -9.26 4.75
CA ASP A 691 57.01 -10.46 5.60
C ASP A 691 57.79 -10.44 6.93
N THR A 692 57.16 -10.91 8.02
CA THR A 692 57.41 -12.26 8.60
C THR A 692 56.57 -12.54 9.87
N SER A 693 56.45 -13.81 10.26
CA SER A 693 55.67 -14.32 11.41
C SER A 693 56.54 -14.95 12.51
N VAL A 694 56.20 -14.80 13.79
CA VAL A 694 56.65 -15.69 14.89
C VAL A 694 55.56 -15.80 15.99
N ASP A 695 55.37 -17.00 16.55
CA ASP A 695 54.46 -17.34 17.64
C ASP A 695 54.92 -16.92 19.06
N ALA A 696 53.99 -16.94 20.02
CA ALA A 696 54.29 -17.24 21.42
C ALA A 696 53.11 -17.96 22.11
N GLN A 697 53.36 -19.11 22.75
CA GLN A 697 52.37 -19.90 23.49
C GLN A 697 52.43 -19.63 25.00
N THR A 698 51.33 -19.80 25.74
CA THR A 698 51.33 -20.51 27.04
C THR A 698 49.92 -20.89 27.52
N SER A 699 49.83 -22.02 28.24
CA SER A 699 48.65 -22.55 28.94
C SER A 699 48.61 -22.04 30.42
N VAL A 700 47.59 -22.23 31.27
CA VAL A 700 46.86 -23.45 31.70
C VAL A 700 45.42 -23.09 32.20
N ALA A 701 44.52 -24.09 32.23
CA ALA A 701 43.07 -24.00 32.56
C ALA A 701 42.75 -24.53 33.99
N PRO A 702 41.49 -24.89 34.40
CA PRO A 702 40.12 -24.61 33.89
C PRO A 702 39.18 -24.01 34.98
N PRO A 703 37.85 -23.88 34.75
CA PRO A 703 36.95 -24.90 35.34
C PRO A 703 35.61 -25.21 34.59
N SER A 704 35.06 -26.40 34.90
CA SER A 704 33.65 -26.84 34.81
C SER A 704 32.86 -26.79 33.50
N GLU A 705 32.32 -27.96 33.09
CA GLU A 705 31.38 -28.15 31.99
C GLU A 705 29.92 -27.92 32.40
N THR A 706 29.07 -27.37 31.51
CA THR A 706 27.70 -27.87 31.19
C THR A 706 26.96 -26.94 30.22
N SER A 707 26.91 -27.30 28.93
CA SER A 707 25.82 -27.07 27.95
C SER A 707 26.36 -27.19 26.52
N GLN A 708 25.71 -27.98 25.66
CA GLN A 708 26.11 -28.18 24.27
C GLN A 708 24.93 -28.01 23.32
N PRO A 709 25.11 -27.22 22.24
CA PRO A 709 24.29 -27.32 21.03
C PRO A 709 25.11 -27.55 19.74
N HIS A 710 26.43 -27.77 19.81
CA HIS A 710 27.33 -27.74 18.64
C HIS A 710 27.67 -29.08 17.97
N ILE A 711 27.24 -30.23 18.51
CA ILE A 711 27.57 -31.54 17.89
C ILE A 711 26.70 -31.82 16.64
N ALA A 712 25.45 -31.36 16.61
CA ALA A 712 24.52 -31.67 15.52
C ALA A 712 24.94 -31.07 14.16
N GLU A 713 25.52 -29.86 14.14
CA GLU A 713 25.85 -29.16 12.89
C GLU A 713 27.05 -29.80 12.15
N VAL A 714 27.99 -30.40 12.88
CA VAL A 714 29.15 -31.09 12.29
C VAL A 714 28.72 -32.39 11.61
N VAL A 715 27.92 -33.21 12.30
CA VAL A 715 27.45 -34.51 11.79
C VAL A 715 26.66 -34.34 10.48
N VAL A 716 25.77 -33.35 10.42
CA VAL A 716 24.97 -33.07 9.20
C VAL A 716 25.87 -32.66 8.02
N ARG A 717 26.96 -31.92 8.25
CA ARG A 717 27.90 -31.51 7.18
C ARG A 717 28.74 -32.67 6.66
N GLU A 718 29.24 -33.54 7.53
CA GLU A 718 29.99 -34.73 7.09
C GLU A 718 29.09 -35.73 6.36
N GLN A 719 27.85 -35.91 6.83
CA GLN A 719 26.88 -36.80 6.19
C GLN A 719 26.50 -36.31 4.77
N ALA A 720 26.14 -35.03 4.62
CA ALA A 720 25.86 -34.45 3.29
C ALA A 720 27.07 -34.50 2.34
N LYS A 721 28.30 -34.39 2.85
CA LYS A 721 29.53 -34.56 2.06
C LYS A 721 29.71 -36.01 1.60
N SER A 722 29.40 -36.99 2.45
CA SER A 722 29.45 -38.42 2.12
C SER A 722 28.40 -38.87 1.08
N GLU A 723 27.30 -38.12 0.95
CA GLU A 723 26.29 -38.35 -0.10
C GLU A 723 26.71 -37.73 -1.45
N LEU A 724 27.39 -36.57 -1.44
CA LEU A 724 27.93 -35.91 -2.63
C LEU A 724 29.19 -36.58 -3.21
N GLU A 725 29.91 -37.36 -2.41
CA GLU A 725 31.15 -38.05 -2.84
C GLU A 725 30.91 -39.49 -3.35
N GLN A 726 29.64 -39.92 -3.50
CA GLN A 726 29.33 -41.25 -4.07
C GLN A 726 29.45 -41.25 -5.60
N PRO A 727 30.12 -42.25 -6.21
CA PRO A 727 30.22 -42.35 -7.66
C PRO A 727 28.88 -42.75 -8.29
N LEU A 728 28.45 -41.98 -9.31
CA LEU A 728 27.25 -42.26 -10.12
C LEU A 728 27.20 -43.72 -10.61
N THR A 729 25.99 -44.29 -10.68
CA THR A 729 25.82 -45.66 -11.14
C THR A 729 26.10 -45.79 -12.64
N GLU A 730 26.34 -47.02 -13.11
CA GLU A 730 26.46 -47.29 -14.55
C GLU A 730 25.14 -47.12 -15.31
N GLU A 731 24.01 -46.95 -14.62
CA GLU A 731 22.71 -46.59 -15.20
C GLU A 731 22.59 -45.07 -15.39
N ASP A 732 22.97 -44.28 -14.39
CA ASP A 732 23.01 -42.80 -14.47
C ASP A 732 23.95 -42.33 -15.61
N LYS A 733 25.13 -42.96 -15.71
CA LYS A 733 26.13 -42.65 -16.76
C LYS A 733 25.60 -42.95 -18.17
N ARG A 734 24.72 -43.93 -18.33
CA ARG A 734 24.08 -44.26 -19.62
C ARG A 734 22.96 -43.29 -20.00
N ALA A 735 22.29 -42.69 -19.01
CA ALA A 735 21.16 -41.79 -19.24
C ALA A 735 21.56 -40.43 -19.83
N LEU A 736 22.78 -39.95 -19.59
CA LEU A 736 23.16 -38.55 -19.88
C LEU A 736 23.76 -38.29 -21.26
N GLN A 737 24.41 -39.27 -21.91
CA GLN A 737 24.98 -39.21 -23.28
C GLN A 737 25.81 -37.96 -23.68
N ILE A 738 26.31 -37.17 -22.72
CA ILE A 738 27.23 -36.06 -22.98
C ILE A 738 28.64 -36.61 -23.13
N THR A 739 29.31 -36.32 -24.25
CA THR A 739 30.70 -36.75 -24.48
C THR A 739 31.70 -35.71 -23.97
N ASP A 740 32.94 -36.11 -23.71
CA ASP A 740 34.04 -35.18 -23.41
C ASP A 740 34.26 -34.16 -24.56
N ALA A 741 33.93 -34.53 -25.80
CA ALA A 741 33.98 -33.61 -26.93
C ALA A 741 32.93 -32.50 -26.84
N ASP A 742 31.73 -32.78 -26.31
CA ASP A 742 30.68 -31.79 -26.07
C ASP A 742 31.06 -30.85 -24.92
N LEU A 743 31.63 -31.39 -23.83
CA LEU A 743 32.15 -30.58 -22.72
C LEU A 743 33.31 -29.68 -23.19
N GLN A 744 34.27 -30.20 -23.96
CA GLN A 744 35.34 -29.38 -24.53
C GLN A 744 34.82 -28.31 -25.51
N LYS A 745 33.79 -28.64 -26.31
CA LYS A 745 33.14 -27.69 -27.23
C LYS A 745 32.44 -26.57 -26.48
N TYR A 746 31.73 -26.88 -25.38
CA TYR A 746 31.12 -25.89 -24.49
C TYR A 746 32.18 -24.96 -23.87
N TRP A 747 33.22 -25.52 -23.25
CA TRP A 747 34.25 -24.71 -22.58
C TRP A 747 35.04 -23.81 -23.54
N ARG A 748 35.36 -24.29 -24.75
CA ARG A 748 35.99 -23.45 -25.79
C ARG A 748 35.09 -22.30 -26.26
N ALA A 749 33.77 -22.51 -26.32
CA ALA A 749 32.83 -21.45 -26.68
C ALA A 749 32.75 -20.36 -25.60
N GLU A 750 32.71 -20.73 -24.33
CA GLU A 750 32.78 -19.77 -23.22
C GLU A 750 34.14 -19.04 -23.15
N GLU A 751 35.24 -19.74 -23.43
CA GLU A 751 36.56 -19.12 -23.49
C GLU A 751 36.71 -18.13 -24.67
N GLN A 752 36.03 -18.37 -25.79
CA GLN A 752 35.95 -17.42 -26.91
C GLN A 752 35.07 -16.21 -26.58
N LYS A 753 33.91 -16.39 -25.95
CA LYS A 753 33.08 -15.26 -25.46
C LYS A 753 33.87 -14.33 -24.54
N ARG A 754 34.65 -14.90 -23.61
CA ARG A 754 35.53 -14.16 -22.68
C ARG A 754 36.71 -13.43 -23.34
N LYS A 755 37.01 -13.73 -24.61
CA LYS A 755 38.12 -13.12 -25.38
C LYS A 755 37.63 -12.19 -26.49
N ALA A 756 36.32 -12.02 -26.64
CA ALA A 756 35.76 -10.99 -27.51
C ALA A 756 35.81 -9.62 -26.78
N PRO A 757 36.52 -8.61 -27.31
CA PRO A 757 36.40 -7.25 -26.79
C PRO A 757 34.98 -6.73 -27.08
N GLY A 758 34.36 -6.08 -26.10
CA GLY A 758 33.02 -5.53 -26.23
C GLY A 758 32.94 -4.39 -27.25
N GLY A 759 31.81 -4.30 -27.94
CA GLY A 759 31.39 -3.22 -28.82
C GLY A 759 29.89 -3.03 -28.72
#